data_AF-A0A4Q3WAB2-F1
#
_entry.id   AF-A0A4Q3WAB2-F1
#
_cell.length_a   1.000
_cell.length_b   1.000
_cell.length_c   1.000
_cell.angle_alpha   90.00
_cell.angle_beta   90.00
_cell.angle_gamma   90.00
#
_symmetry.space_group_name_H-M   'P 1'
#
loop_
_entity.id
_entity.type
_entity.pdbx_description
1 polymer ?
#
loop_
_entity_poly.entity_id
_entity_poly.type
_entity_poly.pdbx_seq_one_letter_code
_entity_poly.pdbx_strand_id
1 'polypeptide(L)'
;MNTGRIIQAAKRVLSDLNEVDKNVYRGTLNIDNKLAGVCFIDLGNERRENFEDFQENLISKEFYSNPGQLQWNYYLFLLNDQLADSEAAQIENDDKYARKYVLSEEEFIDFFKIEEVQKSTQPNIVSEWKSALQEVDLQEVYTQESYVSIFERFANDKTIKAPSVITKSVNDVEKIRFVEKLILKDSYRPYPKGVREFDFGKVNLFKGINGVGKTSVFEGIELMICGKSMRNVQQTNPNGCLEAIFNGVAKPQSYHGSNVALYQSRDHQWYSSTYNRGNNLYNSFNRFNYFNADAAHSFASSKTEAEVMDALYSIVLGPEFGYIQERCNKMNDRIRPEYRRLKDSLETAKKEILADQKLVDAYTEPESVRYIREKINKEVQAIGFRESGLTIETSSTQIENLNIQLVVSLQNVTGDNALYNSKSDFNIAKGKFEEKKKTFDDLLGKVKTLGADSANLLKEQKELEKKISFLELALDYLSDPRYLSLEGLSEKIKIQERTKAGIDFLSTQTKGIQLGDFKQEVAIGDFEQTQKEAIEKRKLEIAILRKTIDSALEKMGKVEGLIKDIKAKGAAYLLADPQATECPMCNTGFDRSLLEQRIAQLLGSDEIEVDKFQLDHQKLEQWTEEVSALEKMTSTLERIKNTYQSAFGSDHPLGKISDLTAGIKQLLGTSGTVESELQKLKDIRTFAELSGKTESGLAQLKTSLADSFSDELKLAGQYIGLFKARLSETEQELLTKKGDLETNASERYNKGLEIKVLLGLPTELPTDAKAAEQKLEEEKMAMERYDMQIKKIGSLIALDDAYSFIEIRNQAETLRQGIQSY
;
A
#
# COMPACT_ATOMS: atom_id res chain seq x y z
N MET A 1 -11.73 -1.24 -50.04
CA MET A 1 -12.26 -2.41 -49.29
C MET A 1 -13.01 -3.37 -50.21
N ASN A 2 -12.73 -4.67 -50.09
CA ASN A 2 -13.48 -5.73 -50.77
C ASN A 2 -14.59 -6.27 -49.85
N THR A 3 -15.76 -5.62 -49.90
CA THR A 3 -16.90 -5.94 -49.02
C THR A 3 -17.36 -7.39 -49.12
N GLY A 4 -17.26 -8.01 -50.29
CA GLY A 4 -17.60 -9.43 -50.49
C GLY A 4 -16.71 -10.39 -49.71
N ARG A 5 -15.40 -10.09 -49.59
CA ARG A 5 -14.44 -10.89 -48.81
C ARG A 5 -14.70 -10.77 -47.31
N ILE A 6 -14.98 -9.57 -46.83
CA ILE A 6 -15.29 -9.28 -45.42
C ILE A 6 -16.57 -10.00 -44.99
N ILE A 7 -17.63 -9.90 -45.80
CA ILE A 7 -18.91 -10.59 -45.52
C ILE A 7 -18.71 -12.11 -45.51
N GLN A 8 -17.91 -12.67 -46.42
CA GLN A 8 -17.59 -14.09 -46.41
C GLN A 8 -16.83 -14.52 -45.15
N ALA A 9 -15.86 -13.72 -44.69
CA ALA A 9 -15.14 -13.99 -43.45
C ALA A 9 -16.09 -13.93 -42.23
N ALA A 10 -16.88 -12.87 -42.13
CA ALA A 10 -17.86 -12.69 -41.06
C ALA A 10 -18.90 -13.82 -41.03
N LYS A 11 -19.40 -14.29 -42.18
CA LYS A 11 -20.36 -15.40 -42.26
C LYS A 11 -19.85 -16.75 -41.76
N ARG A 12 -18.53 -16.95 -41.67
CA ARG A 12 -17.96 -18.17 -41.08
C ARG A 12 -18.20 -18.24 -39.57
N VAL A 13 -18.24 -17.10 -38.91
CA VAL A 13 -18.40 -16.96 -37.45
C VAL A 13 -19.84 -16.59 -37.11
N LEU A 14 -20.43 -15.68 -37.87
CA LEU A 14 -21.80 -15.16 -37.71
C LEU A 14 -22.70 -15.77 -38.79
N SER A 15 -23.17 -16.99 -38.54
CA SER A 15 -23.94 -17.76 -39.52
C SER A 15 -25.25 -17.10 -39.99
N ASP A 16 -25.81 -16.19 -39.18
CA ASP A 16 -27.07 -15.45 -39.40
C ASP A 16 -26.84 -13.98 -39.81
N LEU A 17 -25.68 -13.67 -40.39
CA LEU A 17 -25.35 -12.31 -40.81
C LEU A 17 -26.30 -11.79 -41.91
N ASN A 18 -27.04 -10.73 -41.59
CA ASN A 18 -28.01 -10.07 -42.48
C ASN A 18 -27.77 -8.56 -42.55
N GLU A 19 -28.07 -7.94 -43.69
CA GLU A 19 -28.01 -6.48 -43.84
C GLU A 19 -29.20 -5.82 -43.13
N VAL A 20 -28.93 -4.83 -42.28
CA VAL A 20 -29.94 -4.12 -41.46
C VAL A 20 -30.06 -2.64 -41.80
N ASP A 21 -29.00 -2.06 -42.37
CA ASP A 21 -28.97 -0.70 -42.92
C ASP A 21 -27.95 -0.66 -44.08
N LYS A 22 -27.90 0.42 -44.85
CA LYS A 22 -27.01 0.55 -46.02
C LYS A 22 -25.55 0.31 -45.61
N ASN A 23 -24.97 -0.78 -46.10
CA ASN A 23 -23.61 -1.25 -45.77
C ASN A 23 -23.41 -1.67 -44.30
N VAL A 24 -24.46 -1.84 -43.51
CA VAL A 24 -24.39 -2.29 -42.11
C VAL A 24 -25.04 -3.65 -41.95
N TYR A 25 -24.29 -4.59 -41.39
CA TYR A 25 -24.69 -5.98 -41.22
C TYR A 25 -24.81 -6.35 -39.74
N ARG A 26 -25.80 -7.17 -39.40
CA ARG A 26 -26.03 -7.69 -38.05
C ARG A 26 -25.96 -9.21 -38.05
N GLY A 27 -25.24 -9.79 -37.10
CA GLY A 27 -25.19 -11.23 -36.86
C GLY A 27 -25.10 -11.56 -35.36
N THR A 28 -25.36 -12.82 -35.02
CA THR A 28 -25.21 -13.35 -33.66
C THR A 28 -24.01 -14.27 -33.54
N LEU A 29 -23.25 -14.07 -32.47
CA LEU A 29 -22.16 -14.95 -32.06
C LEU A 29 -22.73 -16.04 -31.16
N ASN A 30 -22.64 -17.29 -31.60
CA ASN A 30 -23.12 -18.45 -30.85
C ASN A 30 -21.94 -19.33 -30.42
N ILE A 31 -21.81 -19.59 -29.13
CA ILE A 31 -20.82 -20.51 -28.54
C ILE A 31 -21.59 -21.66 -27.89
N ASP A 32 -21.27 -22.91 -28.27
CA ASP A 32 -21.95 -24.12 -27.77
C ASP A 32 -23.50 -24.06 -27.86
N ASN A 33 -24.03 -23.57 -29.00
CA ASN A 33 -25.47 -23.36 -29.24
C ASN A 33 -26.15 -22.38 -28.27
N LYS A 34 -25.40 -21.51 -27.60
CA LYS A 34 -25.92 -20.41 -26.79
C LYS A 34 -25.52 -19.07 -27.39
N LEU A 35 -26.46 -18.13 -27.37
CA LEU A 35 -26.24 -16.75 -27.79
C LEU A 35 -25.22 -16.10 -26.85
N ALA A 36 -24.02 -15.83 -27.38
CA ALA A 36 -22.91 -15.23 -26.64
C ALA A 36 -22.83 -13.72 -26.86
N GLY A 37 -23.18 -13.23 -28.06
CA GLY A 37 -23.15 -11.80 -28.38
C GLY A 37 -23.87 -11.43 -29.67
N VAL A 38 -24.04 -10.11 -29.87
CA VAL A 38 -24.62 -9.52 -31.08
C VAL A 38 -23.59 -8.61 -31.72
N CYS A 39 -23.32 -8.79 -33.01
CA CYS A 39 -22.30 -8.07 -33.75
C CYS A 39 -22.93 -7.24 -34.87
N PHE A 40 -22.60 -5.96 -34.90
CA PHE A 40 -22.89 -5.03 -35.99
C PHE A 40 -21.59 -4.73 -36.75
N ILE A 41 -21.64 -4.73 -38.08
CA ILE A 41 -20.49 -4.51 -38.95
C ILE A 41 -20.86 -3.42 -39.96
N ASP A 42 -20.25 -2.24 -39.83
CA ASP A 42 -20.38 -1.13 -40.78
C ASP A 42 -19.25 -1.20 -41.82
N LEU A 43 -19.63 -1.35 -43.09
CA LEU A 43 -18.75 -1.40 -44.27
C LEU A 43 -18.80 -0.10 -45.08
N GLY A 44 -19.42 0.96 -44.55
CA GLY A 44 -19.63 2.22 -45.26
C GLY A 44 -18.34 2.94 -45.65
N ASN A 45 -17.24 2.73 -44.92
CA ASN A 45 -15.94 3.39 -45.11
C ASN A 45 -16.03 4.92 -45.35
N GLU A 46 -16.97 5.57 -44.68
CA GLU A 46 -17.23 7.00 -44.77
C GLU A 46 -17.16 7.60 -43.37
N ARG A 47 -16.60 8.81 -43.25
CA ARG A 47 -16.60 9.55 -41.99
C ARG A 47 -18.03 9.99 -41.66
N ARG A 48 -18.53 9.63 -40.47
CA ARG A 48 -19.83 10.05 -39.97
C ARG A 48 -19.68 11.38 -39.20
N GLU A 49 -20.43 12.42 -39.57
CA GLU A 49 -20.37 13.73 -38.90
C GLU A 49 -20.90 13.68 -37.46
N ASN A 50 -21.90 12.83 -37.17
CA ASN A 50 -22.41 12.59 -35.83
C ASN A 50 -22.47 11.08 -35.53
N PHE A 51 -21.45 10.56 -34.84
CA PHE A 51 -21.37 9.15 -34.47
C PHE A 51 -22.36 8.77 -33.35
N GLU A 52 -22.70 9.70 -32.45
CA GLU A 52 -23.66 9.44 -31.36
C GLU A 52 -25.05 9.13 -31.91
N ASP A 53 -25.54 9.93 -32.85
CA ASP A 53 -26.84 9.70 -33.50
C ASP A 53 -26.84 8.38 -34.28
N PHE A 54 -25.71 8.00 -34.87
CA PHE A 54 -25.59 6.75 -35.62
C PHE A 54 -25.73 5.52 -34.70
N GLN A 55 -24.98 5.47 -33.59
CA GLN A 55 -25.08 4.35 -32.64
C GLN A 55 -26.45 4.28 -31.95
N GLU A 56 -27.04 5.44 -31.63
CA GLU A 56 -28.38 5.52 -31.04
C GLU A 56 -29.42 4.90 -31.98
N ASN A 57 -29.43 5.30 -33.25
CA ASN A 57 -30.40 4.78 -34.22
C ASN A 57 -30.19 3.29 -34.54
N LEU A 58 -28.94 2.82 -34.56
CA LEU A 58 -28.60 1.45 -34.94
C LEU A 58 -28.85 0.46 -33.80
N ILE A 59 -28.45 0.79 -32.56
CA ILE A 59 -28.31 -0.20 -31.48
C ILE A 59 -29.35 -0.03 -30.36
N SER A 60 -29.79 1.22 -30.06
CA SER A 60 -30.58 1.51 -28.85
C SER A 60 -31.83 0.63 -28.71
N LYS A 61 -32.61 0.48 -29.78
CA LYS A 61 -33.85 -0.28 -29.78
C LYS A 61 -33.63 -1.75 -29.41
N GLU A 62 -32.58 -2.37 -29.94
CA GLU A 62 -32.26 -3.77 -29.67
C GLU A 62 -31.62 -3.95 -28.30
N PHE A 63 -30.74 -3.02 -27.90
CA PHE A 63 -30.09 -2.97 -26.60
C PHE A 63 -31.10 -2.90 -25.44
N TYR A 64 -32.09 -2.00 -25.52
CA TYR A 64 -33.12 -1.86 -24.50
C TYR A 64 -34.18 -2.97 -24.53
N SER A 65 -34.33 -3.66 -25.66
CA SER A 65 -35.28 -4.79 -25.78
C SER A 65 -34.77 -6.10 -25.14
N ASN A 66 -33.46 -6.22 -24.88
CA ASN A 66 -32.84 -7.44 -24.38
C ASN A 66 -32.22 -7.23 -22.98
N PRO A 67 -33.01 -7.19 -21.90
CA PRO A 67 -32.48 -6.98 -20.55
C PRO A 67 -31.62 -8.18 -20.08
N GLY A 68 -30.49 -7.91 -19.42
CA GLY A 68 -29.66 -8.93 -18.77
C GLY A 68 -28.23 -9.01 -19.29
N GLN A 69 -27.63 -10.21 -19.24
CA GLN A 69 -26.21 -10.42 -19.54
C GLN A 69 -25.84 -10.07 -20.99
N LEU A 70 -26.78 -10.16 -21.93
CA LEU A 70 -26.55 -9.89 -23.35
C LEU A 70 -26.24 -8.41 -23.63
N GLN A 71 -26.74 -7.47 -22.81
CA GLN A 71 -26.46 -6.03 -22.98
C GLN A 71 -24.97 -5.71 -22.88
N TRP A 72 -24.20 -6.57 -22.21
CA TRP A 72 -22.75 -6.40 -22.05
C TRP A 72 -21.94 -6.95 -23.23
N ASN A 73 -22.59 -7.62 -24.18
CA ASN A 73 -21.97 -8.36 -25.29
C ASN A 73 -22.48 -7.90 -26.67
N TYR A 74 -22.66 -6.59 -26.83
CA TYR A 74 -22.86 -5.96 -28.14
C TYR A 74 -21.51 -5.48 -28.69
N TYR A 75 -21.30 -5.72 -29.98
CA TYR A 75 -20.06 -5.38 -30.69
C TYR A 75 -20.40 -4.55 -31.93
N LEU A 76 -19.66 -3.48 -32.16
CA LEU A 76 -19.76 -2.65 -33.37
C LEU A 76 -18.38 -2.57 -34.04
N PHE A 77 -18.25 -3.18 -35.20
CA PHE A 77 -17.06 -3.11 -36.04
C PHE A 77 -17.28 -2.06 -37.12
N LEU A 78 -16.48 -1.00 -37.09
CA LEU A 78 -16.42 0.01 -38.13
C LEU A 78 -15.22 -0.26 -39.01
N LEU A 79 -15.44 -0.72 -40.24
CA LEU A 79 -14.35 -0.85 -41.19
C LEU A 79 -14.11 0.49 -41.86
N ASN A 80 -13.11 1.22 -41.37
CA ASN A 80 -12.79 2.55 -41.85
C ASN A 80 -11.27 2.78 -41.90
N ASP A 81 -10.73 2.97 -43.10
CA ASP A 81 -9.29 3.23 -43.35
C ASP A 81 -8.96 4.73 -43.52
N GLN A 82 -9.96 5.60 -43.37
CA GLN A 82 -9.84 7.04 -43.60
C GLN A 82 -9.90 7.90 -42.32
N LEU A 83 -10.27 7.31 -41.19
CA LEU A 83 -10.30 8.01 -39.90
C LEU A 83 -8.87 8.22 -39.38
N ALA A 84 -8.61 9.40 -38.81
CA ALA A 84 -7.38 9.64 -38.09
C ALA A 84 -7.38 8.86 -36.76
N ASP A 85 -6.20 8.42 -36.30
CA ASP A 85 -6.04 7.63 -35.06
C ASP A 85 -6.73 8.26 -33.84
N SER A 86 -6.72 9.60 -33.74
CA SER A 86 -7.39 10.33 -32.68
C SER A 86 -8.91 10.19 -32.70
N GLU A 87 -9.51 10.12 -33.90
CA GLU A 87 -10.95 9.96 -34.09
C GLU A 87 -11.38 8.51 -33.88
N ALA A 88 -10.56 7.55 -34.37
CA ALA A 88 -10.75 6.14 -34.08
C ALA A 88 -10.72 5.87 -32.57
N ALA A 89 -9.73 6.43 -31.86
CA ALA A 89 -9.64 6.30 -30.41
C ALA A 89 -10.82 6.94 -29.68
N GLN A 90 -11.39 8.05 -30.16
CA GLN A 90 -12.60 8.63 -29.56
C GLN A 90 -13.80 7.69 -29.69
N ILE A 91 -13.95 7.03 -30.83
CA ILE A 91 -15.03 6.06 -31.08
C ILE A 91 -14.83 4.80 -30.21
N GLU A 92 -13.61 4.27 -30.12
CA GLU A 92 -13.33 3.05 -29.37
C GLU A 92 -13.43 3.23 -27.85
N ASN A 93 -13.16 4.45 -27.35
CA ASN A 93 -13.31 4.79 -25.93
C ASN A 93 -14.75 5.12 -25.51
N ASP A 94 -15.68 5.25 -26.47
CA ASP A 94 -17.10 5.43 -26.17
C ASP A 94 -17.69 4.11 -25.65
N ASP A 95 -18.16 4.12 -24.39
CA ASP A 95 -18.69 2.96 -23.68
C ASP A 95 -20.21 2.76 -23.83
N LYS A 96 -20.91 3.62 -24.60
CA LYS A 96 -22.35 3.52 -24.82
C LYS A 96 -22.70 2.34 -25.74
N TYR A 97 -23.75 1.59 -25.40
CA TYR A 97 -24.38 0.53 -26.19
C TYR A 97 -23.56 -0.72 -26.57
N ALA A 98 -22.32 -0.59 -27.04
CA ALA A 98 -21.53 -1.68 -27.60
C ALA A 98 -20.02 -1.43 -27.43
N ARG A 99 -19.24 -2.51 -27.47
CA ARG A 99 -17.78 -2.44 -27.64
C ARG A 99 -17.48 -2.14 -29.10
N LYS A 100 -16.71 -1.07 -29.33
CA LYS A 100 -16.48 -0.52 -30.67
C LYS A 100 -15.05 -0.80 -31.10
N TYR A 101 -14.89 -1.14 -32.38
CA TYR A 101 -13.58 -1.37 -33.00
C TYR A 101 -13.56 -0.67 -34.35
N VAL A 102 -12.55 0.15 -34.59
CA VAL A 102 -12.28 0.76 -35.88
C VAL A 102 -11.13 0.00 -36.53
N LEU A 103 -11.43 -0.79 -37.56
CA LEU A 103 -10.47 -1.75 -38.13
C LEU A 103 -10.29 -1.55 -39.63
N SER A 104 -9.09 -1.81 -40.13
CA SER A 104 -8.86 -2.06 -41.55
C SER A 104 -9.41 -3.43 -41.98
N GLU A 105 -9.47 -3.67 -43.30
CA GLU A 105 -9.87 -4.98 -43.84
C GLU A 105 -8.97 -6.12 -43.34
N GLU A 106 -7.66 -5.87 -43.22
CA GLU A 106 -6.70 -6.87 -42.77
C GLU A 106 -6.86 -7.18 -41.28
N GLU A 107 -6.99 -6.15 -40.45
CA GLU A 107 -7.21 -6.30 -39.01
C GLU A 107 -8.53 -6.98 -38.69
N PHE A 108 -9.60 -6.68 -39.43
CA PHE A 108 -10.88 -7.35 -39.27
C PHE A 108 -10.78 -8.86 -39.57
N ILE A 109 -10.04 -9.24 -40.62
CA ILE A 109 -9.83 -10.66 -40.96
C ILE A 109 -8.97 -11.34 -39.89
N ASP A 110 -7.96 -10.66 -39.36
CA ASP A 110 -7.08 -11.22 -38.33
C ASP A 110 -7.79 -11.38 -36.98
N PHE A 111 -8.66 -10.42 -36.63
CA PHE A 111 -9.49 -10.46 -35.41
C PHE A 111 -10.26 -11.78 -35.27
N PHE A 112 -10.84 -12.28 -36.37
CA PHE A 112 -11.58 -13.56 -36.38
C PHE A 112 -10.71 -14.81 -36.62
N LYS A 113 -9.41 -14.65 -36.94
CA LYS A 113 -8.48 -15.77 -37.12
C LYS A 113 -7.78 -16.23 -35.83
N ILE A 114 -7.78 -15.40 -34.79
CA ILE A 114 -7.15 -15.74 -33.50
C ILE A 114 -7.73 -17.04 -32.89
N GLU A 115 -8.97 -17.41 -33.25
CA GLU A 115 -9.60 -18.67 -32.83
C GLU A 115 -9.27 -19.89 -33.72
N GLU A 116 -8.70 -19.71 -34.92
CA GLU A 116 -8.35 -20.79 -35.86
C GLU A 116 -6.97 -21.44 -35.61
N VAL A 117 -6.28 -21.08 -34.51
CA VAL A 117 -4.99 -21.72 -34.17
C VAL A 117 -5.23 -23.20 -33.83
N GLN A 118 -4.97 -24.05 -34.83
CA GLN A 118 -5.06 -25.50 -34.71
C GLN A 118 -4.32 -26.00 -33.46
N LYS A 119 -4.90 -27.01 -32.80
CA LYS A 119 -4.29 -27.81 -31.72
C LYS A 119 -3.09 -28.65 -32.21
N SER A 120 -2.21 -28.11 -33.05
CA SER A 120 -0.87 -28.66 -33.19
C SER A 120 -0.07 -28.18 -31.99
N THR A 121 0.41 -29.11 -31.16
CA THR A 121 1.45 -28.86 -30.16
C THR A 121 2.53 -27.99 -30.80
N GLN A 122 2.60 -26.71 -30.41
CA GLN A 122 3.68 -25.85 -30.85
C GLN A 122 5.00 -26.48 -30.42
N PRO A 123 6.05 -26.39 -31.26
CA PRO A 123 7.36 -26.90 -30.89
C PRO A 123 7.84 -26.17 -29.62
N ASN A 124 8.42 -26.93 -28.69
CA ASN A 124 8.98 -26.36 -27.48
C ASN A 124 10.19 -25.50 -27.85
N ILE A 125 10.05 -24.17 -27.75
CA ILE A 125 11.10 -23.20 -28.08
C ILE A 125 12.43 -23.50 -27.35
N VAL A 126 12.35 -24.04 -26.12
CA VAL A 126 13.52 -24.44 -25.34
C VAL A 126 14.25 -25.61 -26.01
N SER A 127 13.50 -26.56 -26.60
CA SER A 127 14.08 -27.68 -27.35
C SER A 127 14.75 -27.21 -28.63
N GLU A 128 14.17 -26.24 -29.34
CA GLU A 128 14.79 -25.63 -30.53
C GLU A 128 16.08 -24.89 -30.16
N TRP A 129 16.06 -24.08 -29.10
CA TRP A 129 17.24 -23.35 -28.64
C TRP A 129 18.37 -24.28 -28.18
N LYS A 130 18.04 -25.35 -27.45
CA LYS A 130 19.04 -26.38 -27.08
C LYS A 130 19.66 -27.04 -28.31
N SER A 131 18.85 -27.32 -29.33
CA SER A 131 19.33 -27.91 -30.58
C SER A 131 20.26 -26.95 -31.33
N ALA A 132 19.86 -25.68 -31.48
CA ALA A 132 20.69 -24.65 -32.12
C ALA A 132 22.01 -24.41 -31.37
N LEU A 133 21.99 -24.40 -30.03
CA LEU A 133 23.21 -24.29 -29.22
C LEU A 133 24.11 -25.52 -29.36
N GLN A 134 23.53 -26.71 -29.48
CA GLN A 134 24.29 -27.94 -29.67
C GLN A 134 24.94 -28.02 -31.06
N GLU A 135 24.29 -27.49 -32.11
CA GLU A 135 24.85 -27.43 -33.47
C GLU A 135 26.14 -26.61 -33.55
N VAL A 136 26.28 -25.61 -32.67
CA VAL A 136 27.46 -24.71 -32.63
C VAL A 136 28.41 -25.01 -31.46
N ASP A 137 28.30 -26.20 -30.85
CA ASP A 137 29.11 -26.66 -29.70
C ASP A 137 29.00 -25.79 -28.42
N LEU A 138 27.85 -25.13 -28.22
CA LEU A 138 27.52 -24.28 -27.08
C LEU A 138 26.48 -24.91 -26.12
N GLN A 139 26.29 -26.23 -26.14
CA GLN A 139 25.36 -26.93 -25.25
C GLN A 139 25.62 -26.69 -23.75
N GLU A 140 26.85 -26.36 -23.36
CA GLU A 140 27.17 -26.05 -21.96
C GLU A 140 26.48 -24.76 -21.47
N VAL A 141 25.99 -23.89 -22.36
CA VAL A 141 25.30 -22.62 -22.04
C VAL A 141 24.01 -22.82 -21.25
N TYR A 142 23.43 -24.02 -21.20
CA TYR A 142 22.27 -24.30 -20.34
C TYR A 142 22.59 -25.15 -19.09
N THR A 143 23.86 -25.28 -18.71
CA THR A 143 24.32 -25.98 -17.48
C THR A 143 24.54 -25.04 -16.28
N GLN A 144 24.85 -25.55 -15.07
CA GLN A 144 25.19 -24.70 -13.93
C GLN A 144 26.65 -24.20 -13.93
N GLU A 145 27.48 -24.61 -14.90
CA GLU A 145 28.89 -24.23 -14.98
C GLU A 145 29.06 -22.72 -15.24
N SER A 146 30.18 -22.13 -14.79
CA SER A 146 30.38 -20.69 -14.96
C SER A 146 30.58 -20.32 -16.43
N TYR A 147 30.01 -19.21 -16.89
CA TYR A 147 30.15 -18.75 -18.28
C TYR A 147 31.63 -18.49 -18.67
N VAL A 148 32.50 -18.18 -17.70
CA VAL A 148 33.95 -18.01 -17.93
C VAL A 148 34.57 -19.35 -18.31
N SER A 149 34.32 -20.39 -17.53
CA SER A 149 34.83 -21.73 -17.81
C SER A 149 34.26 -22.34 -19.09
N ILE A 150 32.99 -22.05 -19.40
CA ILE A 150 32.36 -22.48 -20.66
C ILE A 150 33.01 -21.78 -21.84
N PHE A 151 33.24 -20.46 -21.74
CA PHE A 151 33.91 -19.69 -22.79
C PHE A 151 35.33 -20.17 -23.04
N GLU A 152 36.11 -20.43 -21.99
CA GLU A 152 37.46 -20.98 -22.13
C GLU A 152 37.47 -22.36 -22.79
N ARG A 153 36.52 -23.23 -22.45
CA ARG A 153 36.37 -24.54 -23.10
C ARG A 153 35.97 -24.39 -24.57
N PHE A 154 35.03 -23.50 -24.87
CA PHE A 154 34.59 -23.21 -26.23
C PHE A 154 35.72 -22.64 -27.10
N ALA A 155 36.45 -21.65 -26.58
CA ALA A 155 37.58 -21.04 -27.29
C ALA A 155 38.72 -22.02 -27.58
N ASN A 156 38.84 -23.11 -26.80
CA ASN A 156 39.86 -24.13 -26.94
C ASN A 156 39.34 -25.45 -27.56
N ASP A 157 38.12 -25.49 -28.09
CA ASP A 157 37.48 -26.68 -28.68
C ASP A 157 37.41 -27.89 -27.71
N LYS A 158 37.10 -27.61 -26.44
CA LYS A 158 37.06 -28.58 -25.31
C LYS A 158 35.71 -28.61 -24.60
N THR A 159 34.64 -28.28 -25.29
CA THR A 159 33.27 -28.27 -24.76
C THR A 159 32.76 -29.68 -24.48
N ILE A 160 32.00 -29.82 -23.41
CA ILE A 160 31.44 -31.09 -22.94
C ILE A 160 30.16 -31.35 -23.75
N LYS A 161 30.19 -32.37 -24.62
CA LYS A 161 29.12 -32.68 -25.59
C LYS A 161 27.88 -33.35 -24.98
N ALA A 162 27.98 -33.82 -23.74
CA ALA A 162 26.88 -34.44 -23.01
C ALA A 162 26.82 -33.87 -21.57
N PRO A 163 26.33 -32.64 -21.39
CA PRO A 163 26.14 -32.10 -20.05
C PRO A 163 25.12 -32.95 -19.29
N SER A 164 25.42 -33.31 -18.05
CA SER A 164 24.42 -33.89 -17.16
C SER A 164 23.25 -32.91 -17.04
N VAL A 165 22.07 -33.34 -17.49
CA VAL A 165 20.83 -32.59 -17.30
C VAL A 165 20.54 -32.61 -15.81
N ILE A 166 21.05 -31.62 -15.10
CA ILE A 166 20.62 -31.34 -13.74
C ILE A 166 19.31 -30.60 -13.90
N THR A 167 18.21 -31.36 -13.98
CA THR A 167 16.94 -30.87 -13.45
C THR A 167 17.24 -30.45 -12.03
N LYS A 168 17.35 -29.15 -11.76
CA LYS A 168 17.12 -28.67 -10.41
C LYS A 168 15.74 -29.21 -10.07
N SER A 169 15.70 -30.22 -9.20
CA SER A 169 14.51 -30.42 -8.40
C SER A 169 14.40 -29.12 -7.64
N VAL A 170 13.62 -28.19 -8.19
CA VAL A 170 13.03 -27.09 -7.43
C VAL A 170 12.50 -27.81 -6.20
N ASN A 171 13.07 -27.53 -5.02
CA ASN A 171 12.55 -28.05 -3.77
C ASN A 171 11.04 -27.95 -3.88
N ASP A 172 10.34 -29.06 -3.67
CA ASP A 172 8.92 -29.19 -4.00
C ASP A 172 8.12 -28.21 -3.12
N VAL A 173 8.10 -26.96 -3.55
CA VAL A 173 7.40 -25.88 -2.86
C VAL A 173 5.94 -26.20 -3.07
N GLU A 174 5.24 -26.36 -1.95
CA GLU A 174 3.84 -26.73 -1.94
C GLU A 174 3.05 -25.77 -2.84
N LYS A 175 2.45 -26.32 -3.91
CA LYS A 175 1.63 -25.55 -4.83
C LYS A 175 0.33 -25.16 -4.13
N ILE A 176 0.21 -23.89 -3.74
CA ILE A 176 -1.00 -23.36 -3.10
C ILE A 176 -2.07 -23.17 -4.18
N ARG A 177 -3.10 -24.02 -4.15
CA ARG A 177 -4.28 -23.93 -5.04
C ARG A 177 -5.43 -23.22 -4.36
N PHE A 178 -5.56 -23.41 -3.04
CA PHE A 178 -6.68 -22.88 -2.29
C PHE A 178 -6.27 -22.53 -0.86
N VAL A 179 -6.75 -21.38 -0.37
CA VAL A 179 -6.63 -20.96 1.03
C VAL A 179 -7.97 -21.28 1.68
N GLU A 180 -8.01 -22.25 2.59
CA GLU A 180 -9.25 -22.69 3.23
C GLU A 180 -9.57 -21.87 4.45
N LYS A 181 -8.55 -21.58 5.25
CA LYS A 181 -8.71 -20.89 6.52
C LYS A 181 -7.59 -19.90 6.74
N LEU A 182 -7.93 -18.75 7.32
CA LEU A 182 -6.99 -17.76 7.81
C LEU A 182 -7.34 -17.36 9.23
N ILE A 183 -6.33 -17.37 10.10
CA ILE A 183 -6.43 -16.99 11.52
C ILE A 183 -5.56 -15.77 11.74
N LEU A 184 -6.19 -14.65 12.11
CA LEU A 184 -5.52 -13.42 12.51
C LEU A 184 -5.38 -13.42 14.04
N LYS A 185 -4.15 -13.46 14.56
CA LYS A 185 -3.92 -13.40 16.01
C LYS A 185 -3.82 -11.96 16.51
N ASP A 186 -3.91 -11.78 17.82
CA ASP A 186 -3.79 -10.47 18.48
C ASP A 186 -2.45 -9.76 18.22
N SER A 187 -1.40 -10.52 17.89
CA SER A 187 -0.08 -9.98 17.55
C SER A 187 0.03 -9.46 16.11
N TYR A 188 -1.00 -9.64 15.27
CA TYR A 188 -1.00 -9.14 13.91
C TYR A 188 -1.28 -7.63 13.85
N ARG A 189 -2.31 -7.15 14.55
CA ARG A 189 -2.71 -5.73 14.58
C ARG A 189 -3.33 -5.31 15.91
N PRO A 190 -3.25 -4.02 16.29
CA PRO A 190 -3.90 -3.50 17.50
C PRO A 190 -5.43 -3.63 17.49
N TYR A 191 -6.05 -3.58 16.31
CA TYR A 191 -7.48 -3.70 16.11
C TYR A 191 -7.80 -4.48 14.82
N PRO A 192 -8.93 -5.21 14.77
CA PRO A 192 -9.88 -5.46 15.86
C PRO A 192 -9.25 -6.34 16.97
N LYS A 193 -9.72 -6.18 18.22
CA LYS A 193 -9.22 -6.96 19.36
C LYS A 193 -9.77 -8.39 19.32
N GLY A 194 -8.93 -9.36 19.69
CA GLY A 194 -9.24 -10.78 19.75
C GLY A 194 -8.87 -11.51 18.45
N VAL A 195 -8.54 -12.80 18.59
CA VAL A 195 -8.31 -13.70 17.45
C VAL A 195 -9.53 -13.70 16.52
N ARG A 196 -9.27 -13.66 15.21
CA ARG A 196 -10.29 -13.75 14.16
C ARG A 196 -9.98 -14.91 13.24
N GLU A 197 -10.98 -15.73 13.00
CA GLU A 197 -10.88 -16.90 12.12
C GLU A 197 -11.81 -16.69 10.93
N PHE A 198 -11.30 -16.97 9.73
CA PHE A 198 -12.03 -16.86 8.48
C PHE A 198 -11.92 -18.17 7.72
N ASP A 199 -13.05 -18.78 7.41
CA ASP A 199 -13.15 -19.92 6.51
C ASP A 199 -13.57 -19.42 5.12
N PHE A 200 -12.87 -19.86 4.08
CA PHE A 200 -13.08 -19.42 2.71
C PHE A 200 -13.70 -20.53 1.86
N GLY A 201 -14.72 -20.16 1.08
CA GLY A 201 -15.27 -20.97 0.00
C GLY A 201 -14.60 -20.66 -1.34
N LYS A 202 -15.07 -21.32 -2.41
CA LYS A 202 -14.59 -21.04 -3.78
C LYS A 202 -14.86 -19.60 -4.24
N VAL A 203 -15.97 -19.03 -3.76
CA VAL A 203 -16.36 -17.63 -3.99
C VAL A 203 -16.69 -17.03 -2.63
N ASN A 204 -16.09 -15.90 -2.31
CA ASN A 204 -16.25 -15.21 -1.03
C ASN A 204 -16.69 -13.77 -1.28
N LEU A 205 -17.75 -13.33 -0.59
CA LEU A 205 -18.20 -11.95 -0.63
C LEU A 205 -17.82 -11.24 0.67
N PHE A 206 -16.94 -10.26 0.59
CA PHE A 206 -16.49 -9.45 1.73
C PHE A 206 -17.32 -8.17 1.83
N LYS A 207 -18.17 -8.05 2.85
CA LYS A 207 -19.03 -6.87 3.09
C LYS A 207 -18.69 -6.17 4.40
N GLY A 208 -18.85 -4.86 4.44
CA GLY A 208 -18.73 -4.05 5.67
C GLY A 208 -18.27 -2.62 5.39
N ILE A 209 -18.45 -1.74 6.37
CA ILE A 209 -17.99 -0.33 6.29
C ILE A 209 -16.46 -0.24 6.21
N ASN A 210 -15.91 0.90 5.80
CA ASN A 210 -14.46 1.10 5.77
C ASN A 210 -13.89 1.03 7.20
N GLY A 211 -12.69 0.46 7.35
CA GLY A 211 -12.03 0.30 8.65
C GLY A 211 -12.36 -0.96 9.46
N VAL A 212 -13.32 -1.80 9.03
CA VAL A 212 -13.69 -3.05 9.77
C VAL A 212 -12.70 -4.22 9.64
N GLY A 213 -11.56 -4.02 8.96
CA GLY A 213 -10.54 -5.06 8.79
C GLY A 213 -10.60 -5.85 7.48
N LYS A 214 -11.43 -5.47 6.49
CA LYS A 214 -11.46 -6.10 5.15
C LYS A 214 -10.05 -6.16 4.54
N THR A 215 -9.37 -5.02 4.52
CA THR A 215 -7.98 -4.90 4.04
C THR A 215 -7.02 -5.78 4.84
N SER A 216 -7.23 -5.90 6.15
CA SER A 216 -6.39 -6.74 7.01
C SER A 216 -6.51 -8.23 6.69
N VAL A 217 -7.65 -8.69 6.18
CA VAL A 217 -7.81 -10.07 5.70
C VAL A 217 -6.99 -10.28 4.43
N PHE A 218 -7.11 -9.38 3.44
CA PHE A 218 -6.35 -9.49 2.19
C PHE A 218 -4.83 -9.40 2.41
N GLU A 219 -4.38 -8.45 3.24
CA GLU A 219 -2.97 -8.32 3.62
C GLU A 219 -2.49 -9.53 4.45
N GLY A 220 -3.37 -10.15 5.25
CA GLY A 220 -3.08 -11.39 5.97
C GLY A 220 -2.81 -12.57 5.02
N ILE A 221 -3.65 -12.73 3.98
CA ILE A 221 -3.44 -13.73 2.93
C ILE A 221 -2.13 -13.46 2.19
N GLU A 222 -1.92 -12.19 1.80
CA GLU A 222 -0.71 -11.76 1.10
C GLU A 222 0.55 -12.04 1.92
N LEU A 223 0.55 -11.74 3.22
CA LEU A 223 1.67 -12.04 4.12
C LEU A 223 1.94 -13.54 4.27
N MET A 224 0.90 -14.36 4.39
CA MET A 224 1.05 -15.82 4.47
C MET A 224 1.67 -16.43 3.19
N ILE A 225 1.35 -15.85 2.04
CA ILE A 225 1.84 -16.32 0.73
C ILE A 225 3.22 -15.73 0.40
N CYS A 226 3.37 -14.42 0.58
CA CYS A 226 4.48 -13.64 0.06
C CYS A 226 5.50 -13.24 1.12
N GLY A 227 5.21 -13.36 2.41
CA GLY A 227 6.10 -12.92 3.50
C GLY A 227 6.13 -11.41 3.72
N LYS A 228 5.60 -10.62 2.78
CA LYS A 228 5.47 -9.17 2.83
C LYS A 228 4.17 -8.74 2.16
N SER A 229 3.70 -7.55 2.50
CA SER A 229 2.57 -6.91 1.82
C SER A 229 3.06 -5.73 0.97
N MET A 230 2.52 -5.60 -0.24
CA MET A 230 2.84 -4.51 -1.18
C MET A 230 2.54 -3.13 -0.58
N ARG A 231 1.46 -3.00 0.19
CA ARG A 231 1.06 -1.73 0.78
C ARG A 231 2.02 -1.27 1.89
N ASN A 232 2.67 -2.23 2.56
CA ASN A 232 3.50 -1.98 3.75
C ASN A 232 4.80 -2.81 3.69
N VAL A 233 5.59 -2.67 2.62
CA VAL A 233 6.81 -3.46 2.37
C VAL A 233 7.85 -3.37 3.50
N GLN A 234 7.89 -2.23 4.19
CA GLN A 234 8.81 -1.94 5.29
C GLN A 234 8.28 -2.40 6.67
N GLN A 235 7.01 -2.77 6.77
CA GLN A 235 6.41 -3.19 8.03
C GLN A 235 6.81 -4.63 8.35
N THR A 236 7.47 -4.82 9.49
CA THR A 236 7.80 -6.14 10.01
C THR A 236 6.66 -6.65 10.88
N ASN A 237 6.14 -7.83 10.53
CA ASN A 237 5.13 -8.52 11.32
C ASN A 237 5.78 -9.62 12.18
N PRO A 238 5.38 -9.82 13.44
CA PRO A 238 5.92 -10.87 14.29
C PRO A 238 5.70 -12.27 13.69
N ASN A 239 6.66 -13.18 13.85
CA ASN A 239 6.45 -14.58 13.45
C ASN A 239 5.27 -15.19 14.24
N GLY A 240 4.44 -15.98 13.57
CA GLY A 240 3.25 -16.61 14.14
C GLY A 240 2.07 -15.67 14.38
N CYS A 241 2.10 -14.42 13.90
CA CYS A 241 0.96 -13.49 14.01
C CYS A 241 -0.24 -13.89 13.13
N LEU A 242 -0.01 -14.73 12.13
CA LEU A 242 -1.02 -15.27 11.22
C LEU A 242 -0.84 -16.79 11.13
N GLU A 243 -1.94 -17.49 10.91
CA GLU A 243 -1.92 -18.90 10.52
C GLU A 243 -2.88 -19.12 9.35
N ALA A 244 -2.54 -20.03 8.44
CA ALA A 244 -3.42 -20.41 7.35
C ALA A 244 -3.41 -21.92 7.09
N ILE A 245 -4.52 -22.43 6.58
CA ILE A 245 -4.64 -23.78 6.07
C ILE A 245 -4.73 -23.70 4.54
N PHE A 246 -3.80 -24.37 3.87
CA PHE A 246 -3.76 -24.48 2.42
C PHE A 246 -4.15 -25.88 1.97
N ASN A 247 -4.82 -25.99 0.80
CA ASN A 247 -5.03 -27.24 0.08
C ASN A 247 -5.65 -28.42 0.89
N GLY A 248 -6.39 -28.17 1.96
CA GLY A 248 -6.99 -29.22 2.79
C GLY A 248 -6.05 -29.85 3.81
N VAL A 249 -4.86 -29.26 4.03
CA VAL A 249 -3.88 -29.80 4.98
C VAL A 249 -4.36 -29.53 6.41
N ALA A 250 -4.58 -30.59 7.20
CA ALA A 250 -5.17 -30.47 8.54
C ALA A 250 -4.35 -29.62 9.55
N LYS A 251 -3.07 -29.34 9.29
CA LYS A 251 -2.22 -28.54 10.17
C LYS A 251 -2.13 -27.08 9.67
N PRO A 252 -2.47 -26.09 10.52
CA PRO A 252 -2.25 -24.68 10.20
C PRO A 252 -0.75 -24.39 10.03
N GLN A 253 -0.40 -23.71 8.94
CA GLN A 253 0.93 -23.16 8.75
C GLN A 253 0.98 -21.76 9.38
N SER A 254 1.97 -21.52 10.25
CA SER A 254 2.19 -20.20 10.84
C SER A 254 3.06 -19.31 9.96
N TYR A 255 2.77 -18.01 9.96
CA TYR A 255 3.55 -17.01 9.25
C TYR A 255 4.99 -16.90 9.78
N HIS A 256 5.95 -16.85 8.85
CA HIS A 256 7.37 -16.63 9.16
C HIS A 256 7.97 -15.59 8.19
N GLY A 257 8.08 -14.34 8.63
CA GLY A 257 8.57 -13.24 7.78
C GLY A 257 10.06 -13.36 7.42
N SER A 258 10.84 -14.08 8.21
CA SER A 258 12.29 -14.28 8.01
C SER A 258 12.64 -15.41 7.03
N ASN A 259 11.66 -16.20 6.56
CA ASN A 259 11.92 -17.33 5.67
C ASN A 259 12.08 -16.90 4.20
N VAL A 260 13.14 -16.13 3.92
CA VAL A 260 13.42 -15.60 2.57
C VAL A 260 13.56 -16.72 1.54
N ALA A 261 14.14 -17.86 1.92
CA ALA A 261 14.33 -19.00 1.04
C ALA A 261 12.99 -19.59 0.53
N LEU A 262 11.98 -19.70 1.40
CA LEU A 262 10.63 -20.14 1.01
C LEU A 262 10.03 -19.20 -0.04
N TYR A 263 10.06 -17.88 0.22
CA TYR A 263 9.44 -16.90 -0.67
C TYR A 263 10.19 -16.76 -1.99
N GLN A 264 11.52 -16.84 -1.99
CA GLN A 264 12.32 -16.91 -3.22
C GLN A 264 12.00 -18.16 -4.04
N SER A 265 11.82 -19.31 -3.37
CA SER A 265 11.49 -20.55 -4.06
C SER A 265 10.08 -20.49 -4.68
N ARG A 266 9.11 -19.89 -3.97
CA ARG A 266 7.77 -19.59 -4.51
C ARG A 266 7.82 -18.62 -5.70
N ASP A 267 8.54 -17.51 -5.59
CA ASP A 267 8.68 -16.50 -6.66
C ASP A 267 9.29 -17.12 -7.93
N HIS A 268 10.33 -17.92 -7.75
CA HIS A 268 10.96 -18.65 -8.85
C HIS A 268 10.02 -19.70 -9.47
N GLN A 269 9.32 -20.49 -8.65
CA GLN A 269 8.45 -21.56 -9.16
C GLN A 269 7.17 -21.02 -9.82
N TRP A 270 6.60 -19.92 -9.31
CA TRP A 270 5.31 -19.40 -9.78
C TRP A 270 5.45 -18.37 -10.89
N TYR A 271 6.52 -17.57 -10.87
CA TYR A 271 6.71 -16.44 -11.80
C TYR A 271 8.02 -16.50 -12.58
N SER A 272 8.78 -17.60 -12.47
CA SER A 272 10.04 -17.78 -13.20
C SER A 272 11.08 -16.69 -12.92
N SER A 273 11.01 -16.00 -11.77
CA SER A 273 11.89 -14.86 -11.50
C SER A 273 13.35 -15.31 -11.37
N THR A 274 14.27 -14.53 -11.95
CA THR A 274 15.72 -14.79 -11.90
C THR A 274 16.32 -14.17 -10.65
N TYR A 275 16.98 -15.00 -9.82
CA TYR A 275 17.83 -14.66 -8.66
C TYR A 275 17.69 -13.23 -8.11
N ASN A 276 16.59 -12.98 -7.43
CA ASN A 276 16.37 -11.74 -6.68
C ASN A 276 17.15 -11.77 -5.34
N ARG A 277 17.97 -10.75 -5.07
CA ARG A 277 18.52 -10.54 -3.72
C ARG A 277 17.37 -10.16 -2.78
N GLY A 278 17.01 -11.07 -1.87
CA GLY A 278 15.90 -10.87 -0.93
C GLY A 278 14.56 -11.45 -1.41
N ASN A 279 13.48 -11.04 -0.76
CA ASN A 279 12.12 -11.49 -1.06
C ASN A 279 11.40 -10.46 -1.96
N ASN A 280 11.18 -10.79 -3.23
CA ASN A 280 10.43 -9.99 -4.19
C ASN A 280 9.09 -10.61 -4.60
N LEU A 281 8.68 -11.72 -3.96
CA LEU A 281 7.45 -12.45 -4.29
C LEU A 281 6.21 -11.56 -4.22
N TYR A 282 6.15 -10.64 -3.26
CA TYR A 282 5.01 -9.72 -3.12
C TYR A 282 4.82 -8.84 -4.37
N ASN A 283 5.90 -8.40 -5.03
CA ASN A 283 5.80 -7.62 -6.27
C ASN A 283 5.25 -8.48 -7.41
N SER A 284 5.86 -9.65 -7.64
CA SER A 284 5.42 -10.59 -8.67
C SER A 284 3.98 -11.03 -8.44
N PHE A 285 3.62 -11.37 -7.21
CA PHE A 285 2.28 -11.81 -6.84
C PHE A 285 1.22 -10.73 -7.12
N ASN A 286 1.46 -9.48 -6.73
CA ASN A 286 0.51 -8.38 -6.98
C ASN A 286 0.41 -7.98 -8.45
N ARG A 287 1.47 -8.22 -9.23
CA ARG A 287 1.46 -7.98 -10.68
C ARG A 287 0.43 -8.85 -11.41
N PHE A 288 0.19 -10.07 -10.92
CA PHE A 288 -0.64 -11.06 -11.62
C PHE A 288 -1.95 -11.43 -10.89
N ASN A 289 -2.06 -11.21 -9.58
CA ASN A 289 -3.21 -11.66 -8.78
C ASN A 289 -4.13 -10.54 -8.29
N TYR A 290 -3.89 -9.28 -8.68
CA TYR A 290 -4.76 -8.11 -8.46
C TYR A 290 -5.45 -8.05 -7.06
N PHE A 291 -4.68 -8.32 -5.98
CA PHE A 291 -5.19 -8.29 -4.60
C PHE A 291 -5.42 -6.85 -4.06
N ASN A 292 -4.93 -5.83 -4.77
CA ASN A 292 -5.14 -4.42 -4.47
C ASN A 292 -6.08 -3.81 -5.51
N ALA A 293 -7.08 -3.03 -5.08
CA ALA A 293 -8.00 -2.31 -5.96
C ALA A 293 -7.28 -1.35 -6.93
N ASP A 294 -6.08 -0.88 -6.54
CA ASP A 294 -5.22 0.01 -7.35
C ASP A 294 -4.22 -0.74 -8.25
N ALA A 295 -4.20 -2.09 -8.23
CA ALA A 295 -3.25 -2.89 -8.99
C ALA A 295 -3.50 -2.80 -10.51
N ALA A 296 -4.77 -2.68 -10.94
CA ALA A 296 -5.11 -2.48 -12.34
C ALA A 296 -4.63 -1.10 -12.86
N HIS A 297 -4.75 -0.06 -12.04
CA HIS A 297 -4.20 1.27 -12.35
C HIS A 297 -2.67 1.25 -12.38
N SER A 298 -2.04 0.56 -11.42
CA SER A 298 -0.58 0.40 -11.37
C SER A 298 -0.02 -0.43 -12.55
N PHE A 299 -0.81 -1.37 -13.07
CA PHE A 299 -0.51 -2.17 -14.26
C PHE A 299 -0.58 -1.32 -15.53
N ALA A 300 -1.65 -0.50 -15.66
CA ALA A 300 -1.81 0.46 -16.75
C ALA A 300 -0.75 1.59 -16.71
N SER A 301 -0.19 1.90 -15.54
CA SER A 301 0.82 2.96 -15.33
C SER A 301 2.25 2.42 -15.16
N SER A 302 2.53 1.19 -15.58
CA SER A 302 3.89 0.61 -15.50
C SER A 302 4.86 1.40 -16.38
N LYS A 303 6.09 1.62 -15.89
CA LYS A 303 6.99 2.68 -16.41
C LYS A 303 7.51 2.43 -17.82
N THR A 304 7.43 1.21 -18.35
CA THR A 304 7.70 0.88 -19.76
C THR A 304 6.97 -0.41 -20.17
N GLU A 305 6.46 -0.45 -21.41
CA GLU A 305 5.84 -1.62 -22.05
C GLU A 305 6.78 -2.84 -22.07
N ALA A 306 8.10 -2.61 -22.21
CA ALA A 306 9.13 -3.64 -22.22
C ALA A 306 9.15 -4.51 -20.95
N GLU A 307 9.02 -3.91 -19.76
CA GLU A 307 9.02 -4.64 -18.50
C GLU A 307 7.80 -5.56 -18.35
N VAL A 308 6.67 -5.21 -18.98
CA VAL A 308 5.43 -6.00 -19.01
C VAL A 308 5.59 -7.18 -19.95
N MET A 309 6.14 -6.94 -21.14
CA MET A 309 6.40 -7.99 -22.13
C MET A 309 7.41 -9.01 -21.61
N ASP A 310 8.51 -8.60 -20.97
CA ASP A 310 9.51 -9.53 -20.42
C ASP A 310 8.96 -10.48 -19.36
N ALA A 311 8.05 -9.98 -18.51
CA ALA A 311 7.42 -10.80 -17.49
C ALA A 311 6.36 -11.75 -18.07
N LEU A 312 5.64 -11.31 -19.11
CA LEU A 312 4.74 -12.17 -19.89
C LEU A 312 5.51 -13.28 -20.61
N TYR A 313 6.62 -12.96 -21.27
CA TYR A 313 7.49 -13.95 -21.91
C TYR A 313 8.02 -14.98 -20.92
N SER A 314 8.41 -14.55 -19.71
CA SER A 314 8.90 -15.45 -18.66
C SER A 314 7.82 -16.41 -18.11
N ILE A 315 6.55 -16.00 -18.13
CA ILE A 315 5.42 -16.82 -17.71
C ILE A 315 4.99 -17.79 -18.81
N VAL A 316 4.91 -17.31 -20.05
CA VAL A 316 4.44 -18.11 -21.19
C VAL A 316 5.49 -19.14 -21.62
N LEU A 317 6.77 -18.76 -21.66
CA LEU A 317 7.87 -19.60 -22.15
C LEU A 317 8.58 -20.39 -21.03
N GLY A 318 8.28 -20.06 -19.78
CA GLY A 318 8.78 -20.76 -18.59
C GLY A 318 10.21 -20.38 -18.17
N PRO A 319 10.64 -20.87 -16.99
CA PRO A 319 11.89 -20.45 -16.35
C PRO A 319 13.14 -20.92 -17.07
N GLU A 320 13.05 -22.02 -17.81
CA GLU A 320 14.16 -22.56 -18.58
C GLU A 320 14.52 -21.66 -19.77
N PHE A 321 13.53 -21.06 -20.43
CA PHE A 321 13.76 -20.11 -21.53
C PHE A 321 14.52 -18.87 -21.04
N GLY A 322 14.04 -18.22 -19.98
CA GLY A 322 14.69 -17.03 -19.43
C GLY A 322 16.12 -17.31 -18.97
N TYR A 323 16.35 -18.49 -18.38
CA TYR A 323 17.70 -18.93 -18.00
C TYR A 323 18.63 -19.04 -19.21
N ILE A 324 18.20 -19.71 -20.29
CA ILE A 324 19.03 -19.87 -21.49
C ILE A 324 19.27 -18.52 -22.16
N GLN A 325 18.26 -17.64 -22.26
CA GLN A 325 18.37 -16.31 -22.87
C GLN A 325 19.41 -15.43 -22.18
N GLU A 326 19.34 -15.33 -20.85
CA GLU A 326 20.31 -14.55 -20.08
C GLU A 326 21.74 -15.07 -20.29
N ARG A 327 21.91 -16.39 -20.32
CA ARG A 327 23.21 -17.04 -20.49
C ARG A 327 23.76 -16.85 -21.91
N CYS A 328 22.90 -16.95 -22.94
CA CYS A 328 23.26 -16.65 -24.32
C CYS A 328 23.73 -15.20 -24.49
N ASN A 329 23.03 -14.23 -23.90
CA ASN A 329 23.41 -12.82 -23.97
C ASN A 329 24.80 -12.59 -23.34
N LYS A 330 25.02 -13.12 -22.13
CA LYS A 330 26.33 -13.02 -21.45
C LYS A 330 27.46 -13.72 -22.20
N MET A 331 27.16 -14.81 -22.89
CA MET A 331 28.12 -15.51 -23.74
C MET A 331 28.46 -14.70 -24.99
N ASN A 332 27.45 -14.09 -25.63
CA ASN A 332 27.63 -13.22 -26.79
C ASN A 332 28.50 -12.00 -26.47
N ASP A 333 28.30 -11.37 -25.31
CA ASP A 333 29.11 -10.25 -24.84
C ASP A 333 30.61 -10.60 -24.70
N ARG A 334 30.94 -11.89 -24.53
CA ARG A 334 32.33 -12.38 -24.44
C ARG A 334 32.88 -12.89 -25.76
N ILE A 335 32.07 -13.57 -26.56
CA ILE A 335 32.48 -14.06 -27.89
C ILE A 335 32.76 -12.87 -28.83
N ARG A 336 31.94 -11.81 -28.77
CA ARG A 336 32.02 -10.69 -29.72
C ARG A 336 33.36 -9.94 -29.69
N PRO A 337 33.96 -9.57 -28.54
CA PRO A 337 35.29 -8.98 -28.49
C PRO A 337 36.40 -9.92 -28.98
N GLU A 338 36.38 -11.19 -28.58
CA GLU A 338 37.40 -12.16 -28.96
C GLU A 338 37.34 -12.51 -30.46
N TYR A 339 36.14 -12.61 -31.04
CA TYR A 339 35.96 -12.74 -32.48
C TYR A 339 36.54 -11.55 -33.25
N ARG A 340 36.29 -10.32 -32.78
CA ARG A 340 36.88 -9.10 -33.38
C ARG A 340 38.41 -9.15 -33.32
N ARG A 341 38.97 -9.49 -32.16
CA ARG A 341 40.42 -9.61 -31.98
C ARG A 341 41.05 -10.62 -32.95
N LEU A 342 40.48 -11.82 -33.03
CA LEU A 342 40.96 -12.88 -33.93
C LEU A 342 40.83 -12.49 -35.41
N LYS A 343 39.72 -11.84 -35.78
CA LYS A 343 39.51 -11.33 -37.14
C LYS A 343 40.57 -10.29 -37.51
N ASP A 344 40.85 -9.36 -36.61
CA ASP A 344 41.85 -8.31 -36.85
C ASP A 344 43.27 -8.90 -36.94
N SER A 345 43.61 -9.88 -36.08
CA SER A 345 44.87 -10.62 -36.18
C SER A 345 45.00 -11.39 -37.50
N LEU A 346 43.93 -12.03 -37.98
CA LEU A 346 43.92 -12.75 -39.25
C LEU A 346 44.11 -11.80 -40.44
N GLU A 347 43.44 -10.66 -40.45
CA GLU A 347 43.62 -9.64 -41.50
C GLU A 347 45.02 -9.02 -41.46
N THR A 348 45.61 -8.88 -40.27
CA THR A 348 47.00 -8.42 -40.12
C THR A 348 47.99 -9.45 -40.69
N ALA A 349 47.86 -10.72 -40.30
CA ALA A 349 48.71 -11.80 -40.82
C ALA A 349 48.59 -11.96 -42.36
N LYS A 350 47.39 -11.80 -42.92
CA LYS A 350 47.21 -11.79 -44.39
C LYS A 350 47.97 -10.64 -45.06
N LYS A 351 47.94 -9.44 -44.46
CA LYS A 351 48.68 -8.28 -44.98
C LYS A 351 50.20 -8.49 -44.90
N GLU A 352 50.68 -9.11 -43.83
CA GLU A 352 52.10 -9.48 -43.67
C GLU A 352 52.55 -10.48 -44.74
N ILE A 353 51.79 -11.55 -44.97
CA ILE A 353 52.08 -12.52 -46.05
C ILE A 353 52.15 -11.82 -47.43
N LEU A 354 51.25 -10.88 -47.69
CA LEU A 354 51.23 -10.11 -48.94
C LEU A 354 52.41 -9.14 -49.07
N ALA A 355 52.92 -8.62 -47.96
CA ALA A 355 54.11 -7.76 -47.92
C ALA A 355 55.39 -8.57 -48.11
N ASP A 356 55.49 -9.74 -47.47
CA ASP A 356 56.62 -10.66 -47.60
C ASP A 356 56.72 -11.21 -49.03
N GLN A 357 55.59 -11.50 -49.68
CA GLN A 357 55.56 -11.91 -51.09
C GLN A 357 56.15 -10.83 -52.01
N LYS A 358 55.86 -9.55 -51.76
CA LYS A 358 56.41 -8.43 -52.52
C LYS A 358 57.90 -8.21 -52.29
N LEU A 359 58.39 -8.51 -51.09
CA LEU A 359 59.82 -8.48 -50.78
C LEU A 359 60.57 -9.57 -51.54
N VAL A 360 60.03 -10.80 -51.58
CA VAL A 360 60.61 -11.91 -52.35
C VAL A 360 60.75 -11.56 -53.84
N ASP A 361 59.76 -10.88 -54.42
CA ASP A 361 59.81 -10.44 -55.83
C ASP A 361 60.88 -9.37 -56.11
N ALA A 362 61.21 -8.55 -55.10
CA ALA A 362 62.16 -7.45 -55.21
C ALA A 362 63.64 -7.88 -55.16
N TYR A 363 63.96 -9.04 -54.59
CA TYR A 363 65.34 -9.55 -54.44
C TYR A 363 65.93 -10.20 -55.71
N THR A 364 65.26 -10.10 -56.87
CA THR A 364 65.60 -10.84 -58.10
C THR A 364 66.53 -10.12 -59.09
N GLU A 365 67.07 -8.92 -58.80
CA GLU A 365 68.03 -8.23 -59.69
C GLU A 365 69.28 -7.65 -58.97
N PRO A 366 70.53 -7.83 -59.47
CA PRO A 366 71.75 -7.72 -58.66
C PRO A 366 72.61 -6.43 -58.85
N GLU A 367 72.11 -5.33 -59.42
CA GLU A 367 72.93 -4.12 -59.71
C GLU A 367 72.76 -2.92 -58.74
N SER A 368 72.03 -3.06 -57.63
CA SER A 368 71.51 -1.91 -56.86
C SER A 368 72.32 -1.48 -55.61
N VAL A 369 73.20 -2.31 -55.07
CA VAL A 369 73.72 -2.15 -53.68
C VAL A 369 74.58 -0.88 -53.46
N ARG A 370 75.33 -0.42 -54.46
CA ARG A 370 76.19 0.78 -54.31
C ARG A 370 75.40 2.09 -54.37
N TYR A 371 74.40 2.17 -55.25
CA TYR A 371 73.51 3.33 -55.37
C TYR A 371 72.62 3.49 -54.13
N ILE A 372 72.14 2.35 -53.60
CA ILE A 372 71.33 2.30 -52.39
C ILE A 372 72.12 2.83 -51.17
N ARG A 373 73.40 2.48 -51.03
CA ARG A 373 74.26 2.94 -49.92
C ARG A 373 74.39 4.47 -49.85
N GLU A 374 74.67 5.13 -50.96
CA GLU A 374 74.82 6.60 -51.00
C GLU A 374 73.49 7.33 -50.77
N LYS A 375 72.38 6.72 -51.20
CA LYS A 375 71.03 7.26 -51.00
C LYS A 375 70.61 7.21 -49.52
N ILE A 376 70.84 6.08 -48.84
CA ILE A 376 70.51 5.91 -47.42
C ILE A 376 71.27 6.90 -46.54
N ASN A 377 72.57 7.07 -46.74
CA ASN A 377 73.36 8.00 -45.93
C ASN A 377 72.88 9.47 -46.07
N LYS A 378 72.35 9.87 -47.23
CA LYS A 378 71.71 11.19 -47.42
C LYS A 378 70.37 11.30 -46.71
N GLU A 379 69.57 10.23 -46.72
CA GLU A 379 68.24 10.19 -46.08
C GLU A 379 68.35 10.19 -44.54
N VAL A 380 69.34 9.51 -43.96
CA VAL A 380 69.64 9.56 -42.51
C VAL A 380 69.99 10.98 -42.06
N GLN A 381 70.77 11.72 -42.86
CA GLN A 381 71.11 13.11 -42.58
C GLN A 381 69.92 14.05 -42.74
N ALA A 382 69.04 13.81 -43.72
CA ALA A 382 67.85 14.63 -43.96
C ALA A 382 66.80 14.52 -42.82
N ILE A 383 66.66 13.34 -42.20
CA ILE A 383 65.72 13.11 -41.08
C ILE A 383 66.20 13.77 -39.77
N GLY A 384 67.52 13.96 -39.60
CA GLY A 384 68.06 14.68 -38.46
C GLY A 384 67.88 13.97 -37.11
N PHE A 385 68.23 12.68 -37.05
CA PHE A 385 68.29 11.93 -35.78
C PHE A 385 69.20 12.64 -34.77
N ARG A 386 68.80 12.64 -33.49
CA ARG A 386 69.58 13.32 -32.43
C ARG A 386 70.92 12.65 -32.10
N GLU A 387 71.06 11.38 -32.44
CA GLU A 387 72.31 10.64 -32.24
C GLU A 387 73.34 11.00 -33.32
N SER A 388 74.54 11.38 -32.91
CA SER A 388 75.59 11.83 -33.81
C SER A 388 76.42 10.67 -34.38
N GLY A 389 76.85 10.80 -35.64
CA GLY A 389 77.79 9.85 -36.28
C GLY A 389 77.17 8.60 -36.90
N LEU A 390 75.86 8.59 -37.15
CA LEU A 390 75.16 7.47 -37.79
C LEU A 390 75.51 7.35 -39.28
N THR A 391 76.17 6.26 -39.67
CA THR A 391 76.29 5.83 -41.08
C THR A 391 75.91 4.37 -41.21
N ILE A 392 75.47 3.96 -42.40
CA ILE A 392 75.04 2.57 -42.64
C ILE A 392 76.19 1.56 -42.47
N GLU A 393 77.45 1.99 -42.60
CA GLU A 393 78.62 1.12 -42.42
C GLU A 393 78.92 0.78 -40.96
N THR A 394 78.63 1.68 -40.02
CA THR A 394 78.98 1.50 -38.59
C THR A 394 77.77 1.27 -37.69
N SER A 395 76.56 1.63 -38.14
CA SER A 395 75.39 1.75 -37.27
C SER A 395 74.07 1.27 -37.91
N SER A 396 74.12 0.37 -38.91
CA SER A 396 72.93 -0.08 -39.66
C SER A 396 71.76 -0.54 -38.77
N THR A 397 72.01 -1.45 -37.82
CA THR A 397 70.99 -1.96 -36.89
C THR A 397 70.41 -0.87 -35.99
N GLN A 398 71.20 0.14 -35.64
CA GLN A 398 70.78 1.26 -34.80
C GLN A 398 69.92 2.26 -35.59
N ILE A 399 70.31 2.57 -36.82
CA ILE A 399 69.52 3.40 -37.76
C ILE A 399 68.18 2.72 -38.05
N GLU A 400 68.19 1.41 -38.31
CA GLU A 400 66.97 0.64 -38.54
C GLU A 400 66.04 0.67 -37.32
N ASN A 401 66.57 0.43 -36.11
CA ASN A 401 65.78 0.49 -34.88
C ASN A 401 65.19 1.88 -34.60
N LEU A 402 65.98 2.95 -34.78
CA LEU A 402 65.52 4.33 -34.60
C LEU A 402 64.47 4.71 -35.64
N ASN A 403 64.68 4.31 -36.90
CA ASN A 403 63.73 4.58 -37.98
C ASN A 403 62.43 3.78 -37.82
N ILE A 404 62.49 2.53 -37.35
CA ILE A 404 61.29 1.75 -36.99
C ILE A 404 60.51 2.45 -35.88
N GLN A 405 61.19 2.89 -34.82
CA GLN A 405 60.53 3.62 -33.73
C GLN A 405 59.92 4.95 -34.18
N LEU A 406 60.59 5.65 -35.10
CA LEU A 406 60.12 6.89 -35.70
C LEU A 406 58.89 6.66 -36.59
N VAL A 407 58.94 5.68 -37.51
CA VAL A 407 57.83 5.30 -38.38
C VAL A 407 56.61 4.89 -37.57
N VAL A 408 56.78 4.06 -36.54
CA VAL A 408 55.66 3.64 -35.66
C VAL A 408 55.05 4.85 -34.93
N SER A 409 55.88 5.75 -34.41
CA SER A 409 55.39 6.94 -33.71
C SER A 409 54.70 7.93 -34.68
N LEU A 410 55.21 8.05 -35.91
CA LEU A 410 54.62 8.87 -36.97
C LEU A 410 53.32 8.29 -37.53
N GLN A 411 53.22 6.96 -37.66
CA GLN A 411 51.98 6.29 -38.08
C GLN A 411 50.83 6.60 -37.11
N ASN A 412 51.12 6.71 -35.80
CA ASN A 412 50.12 7.07 -34.80
C ASN A 412 49.61 8.52 -34.91
N VAL A 413 50.38 9.42 -35.54
CA VAL A 413 50.01 10.83 -35.74
C VAL A 413 49.61 11.18 -37.18
N THR A 414 49.92 10.33 -38.16
CA THR A 414 49.67 10.54 -39.62
C THR A 414 48.79 9.47 -40.28
N GLY A 415 48.16 8.59 -39.53
CA GLY A 415 47.22 7.58 -40.08
C GLY A 415 45.95 8.21 -40.69
N ASP A 416 44.99 7.38 -41.09
CA ASP A 416 43.73 7.82 -41.76
C ASP A 416 42.88 8.82 -40.95
N ASN A 417 43.23 9.04 -39.67
CA ASN A 417 42.61 10.02 -38.77
C ASN A 417 43.61 11.10 -38.28
N ALA A 418 44.61 11.48 -39.09
CA ALA A 418 45.57 12.52 -38.72
C ALA A 418 44.86 13.85 -38.41
N LEU A 419 44.91 14.29 -37.15
CA LEU A 419 44.22 15.49 -36.67
C LEU A 419 45.02 16.77 -36.88
N TYR A 420 46.36 16.67 -36.89
CA TYR A 420 47.26 17.83 -36.90
C TYR A 420 48.47 17.56 -37.78
N ASN A 421 48.83 18.52 -38.63
CA ASN A 421 49.91 18.36 -39.60
C ASN A 421 51.29 18.68 -39.02
N SER A 422 51.36 19.53 -37.99
CA SER A 422 52.59 19.94 -37.34
C SER A 422 52.45 20.04 -35.81
N LYS A 423 53.57 20.21 -35.10
CA LYS A 423 53.58 20.46 -33.65
C LYS A 423 52.98 21.83 -33.31
N SER A 424 53.17 22.84 -34.16
CA SER A 424 52.51 24.14 -34.02
C SER A 424 50.99 24.03 -34.08
N ASP A 425 50.45 23.30 -35.07
CA ASP A 425 49.00 23.09 -35.22
C ASP A 425 48.39 22.40 -34.00
N PHE A 426 49.09 21.40 -33.45
CA PHE A 426 48.68 20.72 -32.22
C PHE A 426 48.66 21.66 -31.01
N ASN A 427 49.69 22.51 -30.84
CA ASN A 427 49.75 23.46 -29.73
C ASN A 427 48.62 24.49 -29.79
N ILE A 428 48.26 24.96 -30.99
CA ILE A 428 47.11 25.87 -31.19
C ILE A 428 45.80 25.17 -30.81
N ALA A 429 45.60 23.92 -31.23
CA ALA A 429 44.41 23.15 -30.89
C ALA A 429 44.31 22.85 -29.39
N LYS A 430 45.45 22.55 -28.74
CA LYS A 430 45.55 22.35 -27.30
C LYS A 430 45.16 23.61 -26.52
N GLY A 431 45.62 24.79 -26.95
CA GLY A 431 45.22 26.07 -26.35
C GLY A 431 43.71 26.33 -26.44
N LYS A 432 43.11 26.08 -27.63
CA LYS A 432 41.65 26.19 -27.82
C LYS A 432 40.86 25.22 -26.92
N PHE A 433 41.39 24.01 -26.72
CA PHE A 433 40.78 23.03 -25.83
C PHE A 433 40.84 23.44 -24.35
N GLU A 434 41.97 24.00 -23.90
CA GLU A 434 42.09 24.51 -22.53
C GLU A 434 41.11 25.66 -22.25
N GLU A 435 40.91 26.57 -23.21
CA GLU A 435 39.87 27.61 -23.13
C GLU A 435 38.46 27.01 -23.08
N LYS A 436 38.16 26.07 -23.98
CA LYS A 436 36.88 25.35 -24.02
C LYS A 436 36.58 24.63 -22.71
N LYS A 437 37.59 23.96 -22.12
CA LYS A 437 37.49 23.28 -20.82
C LYS A 437 37.17 24.27 -19.70
N LYS A 438 37.85 25.41 -19.66
CA LYS A 438 37.59 26.45 -18.66
C LYS A 438 36.15 26.99 -18.74
N THR A 439 35.65 27.21 -19.96
CA THR A 439 34.25 27.62 -20.18
C THR A 439 33.27 26.53 -19.75
N PHE A 440 33.58 25.26 -20.03
CA PHE A 440 32.77 24.13 -19.59
C PHE A 440 32.68 24.04 -18.05
N ASP A 441 33.82 24.14 -17.36
CA ASP A 441 33.87 24.05 -15.89
C ASP A 441 33.05 25.18 -15.22
N ASP A 442 33.09 26.41 -15.76
CA ASP A 442 32.28 27.54 -15.28
C ASP A 442 30.78 27.31 -15.47
N LEU A 443 30.36 26.86 -16.66
CA LEU A 443 28.95 26.57 -16.96
C LEU A 443 28.42 25.41 -16.12
N LEU A 444 29.23 24.36 -15.94
CA LEU A 444 28.88 23.22 -15.10
C LEU A 444 28.75 23.63 -13.63
N GLY A 445 29.63 24.52 -13.15
CA GLY A 445 29.53 25.12 -11.82
C GLY A 445 28.18 25.83 -11.62
N LYS A 446 27.78 26.68 -12.58
CA LYS A 446 26.49 27.39 -12.56
C LYS A 446 25.28 26.45 -12.60
N VAL A 447 25.34 25.38 -13.40
CA VAL A 447 24.26 24.36 -13.45
C VAL A 447 24.13 23.64 -12.12
N LYS A 448 25.26 23.34 -11.45
CA LYS A 448 25.27 22.70 -10.13
C LYS A 448 24.72 23.62 -9.04
N THR A 449 25.06 24.91 -9.04
CA THR A 449 24.50 25.88 -8.09
C THR A 449 23.00 26.06 -8.27
N LEU A 450 22.52 26.26 -9.52
CA LEU A 450 21.09 26.35 -9.82
C LEU A 450 20.33 25.07 -9.43
N GLY A 451 20.96 23.90 -9.57
CA GLY A 451 20.42 22.63 -9.11
C GLY A 451 20.26 22.55 -7.58
N ALA A 452 21.25 23.04 -6.83
CA ALA A 452 21.17 23.12 -5.37
C ALA A 452 20.12 24.13 -4.90
N ASP A 453 20.04 25.29 -5.55
CA ASP A 453 19.04 26.32 -5.24
C ASP A 453 17.62 25.82 -5.53
N SER A 454 17.42 25.11 -6.64
CA SER A 454 16.14 24.46 -6.97
C SER A 454 15.72 23.44 -5.89
N ALA A 455 16.68 22.67 -5.36
CA ALA A 455 16.40 21.70 -4.30
C ALA A 455 16.01 22.38 -2.97
N ASN A 456 16.66 23.51 -2.64
CA ASN A 456 16.32 24.31 -1.48
C ASN A 456 14.93 24.95 -1.61
N LEU A 457 14.63 25.58 -2.76
CA LEU A 457 13.31 26.14 -3.05
C LEU A 457 12.19 25.10 -2.97
N LEU A 458 12.44 23.88 -3.47
CA LEU A 458 11.47 22.79 -3.40
C LEU A 458 11.23 22.30 -1.96
N LYS A 459 12.25 22.38 -1.09
CA LYS A 459 12.11 22.11 0.34
C LYS A 459 11.29 23.20 1.03
N GLU A 460 11.57 24.47 0.74
CA GLU A 460 10.80 25.61 1.25
C GLU A 460 9.34 25.56 0.82
N GLN A 461 9.07 25.21 -0.45
CA GLN A 461 7.72 25.03 -0.98
C GLN A 461 6.91 24.01 -0.18
N LYS A 462 7.50 22.84 0.10
CA LYS A 462 6.84 21.78 0.88
C LYS A 462 6.52 22.22 2.30
N GLU A 463 7.40 23.00 2.92
CA GLU A 463 7.15 23.55 4.26
C GLU A 463 6.03 24.60 4.23
N LEU A 464 5.95 25.43 3.20
CA LEU A 464 4.87 26.40 3.02
C LEU A 464 3.52 25.72 2.74
N GLU A 465 3.48 24.71 1.88
CA GLU A 465 2.27 23.90 1.61
C GLU A 465 1.75 23.22 2.87
N LYS A 466 2.67 22.69 3.70
CA LYS A 466 2.32 22.13 5.00
C LYS A 466 1.73 23.19 5.94
N LYS A 467 2.34 24.38 6.02
CA LYS A 467 1.83 25.51 6.81
C LYS A 467 0.43 25.94 6.34
N ILE A 468 0.20 26.04 5.04
CA ILE A 468 -1.12 26.35 4.46
C ILE A 468 -2.15 25.30 4.89
N SER A 469 -1.83 24.01 4.77
CA SER A 469 -2.76 22.94 5.17
C SER A 469 -3.15 23.01 6.65
N PHE A 470 -2.24 23.43 7.53
CA PHE A 470 -2.54 23.63 8.95
C PHE A 470 -3.42 24.85 9.19
N LEU A 471 -3.22 25.94 8.45
CA LEU A 471 -4.05 27.15 8.55
C LEU A 471 -5.46 26.91 8.01
N GLU A 472 -5.61 26.19 6.89
CA GLU A 472 -6.91 25.78 6.34
C GLU A 472 -7.66 24.87 7.30
N LEU A 473 -6.98 23.87 7.86
CA LEU A 473 -7.57 22.97 8.86
C LEU A 473 -7.97 23.74 10.13
N ALA A 474 -7.16 24.71 10.56
CA ALA A 474 -7.50 25.59 11.67
C ALA A 474 -8.75 26.43 11.39
N LEU A 475 -8.87 27.01 10.20
CA LEU A 475 -10.06 27.76 9.79
C LEU A 475 -11.31 26.87 9.72
N ASP A 476 -11.17 25.61 9.29
CA ASP A 476 -12.26 24.63 9.30
C ASP A 476 -12.72 24.30 10.73
N TYR A 477 -11.80 24.15 11.68
CA TYR A 477 -12.15 23.98 13.10
C TYR A 477 -12.73 25.25 13.74
N LEU A 478 -12.35 26.44 13.25
CA LEU A 478 -12.88 27.73 13.70
C LEU A 478 -14.21 28.13 13.04
N SER A 479 -14.69 27.36 12.06
CA SER A 479 -15.94 27.63 11.34
C SER A 479 -17.17 27.54 12.25
N ASP A 480 -17.13 26.69 13.27
CA ASP A 480 -18.20 26.53 14.25
C ASP A 480 -17.65 26.43 15.69
N PRO A 481 -18.14 27.26 16.64
CA PRO A 481 -17.70 27.24 18.03
C PRO A 481 -17.84 25.88 18.73
N ARG A 482 -18.75 25.01 18.27
CA ARG A 482 -18.96 23.66 18.82
C ARG A 482 -17.74 22.78 18.66
N TYR A 483 -16.93 22.96 17.61
CA TYR A 483 -15.72 22.16 17.41
C TYR A 483 -14.63 22.48 18.43
N LEU A 484 -14.55 23.72 18.92
CA LEU A 484 -13.63 24.08 20.01
C LEU A 484 -14.04 23.41 21.34
N SER A 485 -15.32 23.08 21.49
CA SER A 485 -15.83 22.38 22.67
C SER A 485 -15.50 20.88 22.71
N LEU A 486 -14.83 20.36 21.67
CA LEU A 486 -14.33 18.98 21.63
C LEU A 486 -13.22 18.73 22.65
N GLU A 487 -12.56 19.80 23.14
CA GLU A 487 -11.49 19.68 24.13
C GLU A 487 -12.00 19.13 25.47
N GLY A 488 -11.49 17.96 25.83
CA GLY A 488 -11.87 17.23 27.04
C GLY A 488 -13.30 16.68 26.98
N LEU A 489 -13.91 16.58 25.80
CA LEU A 489 -15.32 16.19 25.66
C LEU A 489 -15.55 14.76 26.16
N SER A 490 -14.65 13.84 25.82
CA SER A 490 -14.76 12.44 26.25
C SER A 490 -14.75 12.30 27.77
N GLU A 491 -13.90 13.07 28.46
CA GLU A 491 -13.82 13.04 29.92
C GLU A 491 -15.05 13.71 30.56
N LYS A 492 -15.53 14.83 30.00
CA LYS A 492 -16.78 15.50 30.45
C LYS A 492 -17.99 14.56 30.33
N ILE A 493 -18.12 13.84 29.21
CA ILE A 493 -19.19 12.85 29.01
C ILE A 493 -19.09 11.76 30.08
N LYS A 494 -17.89 11.21 30.30
CA LYS A 494 -17.66 10.13 31.27
C LYS A 494 -17.99 10.55 32.69
N ILE A 495 -17.65 11.78 33.09
CA ILE A 495 -18.02 12.35 34.39
C ILE A 495 -19.54 12.44 34.51
N GLN A 496 -20.22 12.99 33.51
CA GLN A 496 -21.69 13.13 33.54
C GLN A 496 -22.42 11.77 33.50
N GLU A 497 -21.90 10.77 32.78
CA GLU A 497 -22.45 9.41 32.77
C GLU A 497 -22.33 8.73 34.14
N ARG A 498 -21.22 8.93 34.85
CA ARG A 498 -21.07 8.44 36.24
C ARG A 498 -22.06 9.09 37.18
N THR A 499 -22.24 10.41 37.08
CA THR A 499 -23.22 11.14 37.87
C THR A 499 -24.64 10.65 37.59
N LYS A 500 -25.00 10.46 36.31
CA LYS A 500 -26.30 9.91 35.90
C LYS A 500 -26.52 8.50 36.45
N ALA A 501 -25.53 7.61 36.34
CA ALA A 501 -25.63 6.26 36.87
C ALA A 501 -25.84 6.26 38.41
N GLY A 502 -25.19 7.17 39.13
CA GLY A 502 -25.43 7.37 40.56
C GLY A 502 -26.85 7.83 40.87
N ILE A 503 -27.38 8.78 40.10
CA ILE A 503 -28.76 9.27 40.24
C ILE A 503 -29.79 8.17 39.91
N ASP A 504 -29.56 7.40 38.84
CA ASP A 504 -30.44 6.29 38.43
C ASP A 504 -30.47 5.17 39.49
N PHE A 505 -29.31 4.87 40.08
CA PHE A 505 -29.19 3.94 41.20
C PHE A 505 -29.99 4.42 42.42
N LEU A 506 -29.81 5.69 42.82
CA LEU A 506 -30.57 6.31 43.93
C LEU A 506 -32.08 6.28 43.67
N SER A 507 -32.50 6.65 42.46
CA SER A 507 -33.90 6.65 42.04
C SER A 507 -34.51 5.24 42.15
N THR A 508 -33.79 4.22 41.69
CA THR A 508 -34.23 2.82 41.76
C THR A 508 -34.33 2.32 43.20
N GLN A 509 -33.30 2.58 44.01
CA GLN A 509 -33.25 2.11 45.40
C GLN A 509 -34.23 2.84 46.32
N THR A 510 -34.62 4.07 46.01
CA THR A 510 -35.61 4.83 46.79
C THR A 510 -37.03 4.73 46.25
N LYS A 511 -37.24 3.98 45.16
CA LYS A 511 -38.57 3.73 44.57
C LYS A 511 -39.51 3.08 45.59
N GLY A 512 -40.65 3.73 45.84
CA GLY A 512 -41.68 3.27 46.79
C GLY A 512 -41.42 3.67 48.24
N ILE A 513 -40.33 4.38 48.54
CA ILE A 513 -40.04 4.92 49.88
C ILE A 513 -40.55 6.36 49.95
N GLN A 514 -41.46 6.65 50.87
CA GLN A 514 -41.84 8.03 51.17
C GLN A 514 -40.76 8.67 52.04
N LEU A 515 -39.76 9.30 51.42
CA LEU A 515 -38.70 10.05 52.13
C LEU A 515 -39.24 11.18 53.02
N GLY A 516 -40.52 11.53 52.92
CA GLY A 516 -41.20 12.47 53.80
C GLY A 516 -41.49 11.92 55.21
N ASP A 517 -41.45 10.60 55.40
CA ASP A 517 -41.76 9.94 56.68
C ASP A 517 -40.58 9.99 57.68
N PHE A 518 -39.39 10.34 57.18
CA PHE A 518 -38.12 10.33 57.91
C PHE A 518 -37.58 11.74 58.17
N LYS A 519 -38.36 12.56 58.89
CA LYS A 519 -38.01 13.98 59.22
C LYS A 519 -37.34 14.16 60.59
N GLN A 520 -36.92 13.08 61.25
CA GLN A 520 -36.36 13.19 62.59
C GLN A 520 -34.97 13.86 62.59
N GLU A 521 -34.78 14.85 63.46
CA GLU A 521 -33.50 15.53 63.73
C GLU A 521 -32.62 14.72 64.70
N VAL A 522 -32.55 13.41 64.50
CA VAL A 522 -31.84 12.47 65.38
C VAL A 522 -30.72 11.80 64.61
N ALA A 523 -29.60 11.52 65.28
CA ALA A 523 -28.51 10.74 64.69
C ALA A 523 -29.01 9.33 64.36
N ILE A 524 -28.56 8.79 63.22
CA ILE A 524 -29.05 7.49 62.73
C ILE A 524 -28.79 6.37 63.75
N GLY A 525 -27.60 6.36 64.37
CA GLY A 525 -27.24 5.35 65.36
C GLY A 525 -28.15 5.37 66.59
N ASP A 526 -28.46 6.56 67.09
CA ASP A 526 -29.35 6.74 68.25
C ASP A 526 -30.80 6.31 67.91
N PHE A 527 -31.26 6.63 66.70
CA PHE A 527 -32.58 6.20 66.24
C PHE A 527 -32.64 4.67 66.05
N GLU A 528 -31.66 4.05 65.38
CA GLU A 528 -31.57 2.60 65.23
C GLU A 528 -31.53 1.88 66.60
N GLN A 529 -30.79 2.42 67.55
CA GLN A 529 -30.71 1.87 68.91
C GLN A 529 -32.04 2.00 69.66
N THR A 530 -32.68 3.17 69.62
CA THR A 530 -33.97 3.41 70.27
C THR A 530 -35.06 2.49 69.71
N GLN A 531 -35.08 2.31 68.38
CA GLN A 531 -36.02 1.40 67.71
C GLN A 531 -35.77 -0.06 68.07
N LYS A 532 -34.49 -0.49 68.12
CA LYS A 532 -34.13 -1.85 68.56
C LYS A 532 -34.54 -2.11 70.01
N GLU A 533 -34.27 -1.17 70.91
CA GLU A 533 -34.66 -1.28 72.32
C GLU A 533 -36.19 -1.34 72.47
N ALA A 534 -36.94 -0.54 71.70
CA ALA A 534 -38.40 -0.58 71.67
C ALA A 534 -38.95 -1.92 71.13
N ILE A 535 -38.37 -2.44 70.04
CA ILE A 535 -38.72 -3.74 69.47
C ILE A 535 -38.44 -4.88 70.46
N GLU A 536 -37.24 -4.93 71.06
CA GLU A 536 -36.86 -5.97 72.02
C GLU A 536 -37.73 -5.92 73.27
N LYS A 537 -37.98 -4.72 73.80
CA LYS A 537 -38.90 -4.54 74.94
C LYS A 537 -40.30 -5.02 74.60
N ARG A 538 -40.85 -4.64 73.45
CA ARG A 538 -42.20 -5.03 73.03
C ARG A 538 -42.30 -6.52 72.70
N LYS A 539 -41.26 -7.12 72.11
CA LYS A 539 -41.16 -8.58 71.92
C LYS A 539 -41.14 -9.33 73.24
N LEU A 540 -40.43 -8.82 74.25
CA LEU A 540 -40.44 -9.40 75.60
C LEU A 540 -41.84 -9.31 76.24
N GLU A 541 -42.50 -8.15 76.13
CA GLU A 541 -43.87 -7.95 76.60
C GLU A 541 -44.86 -8.90 75.90
N ILE A 542 -44.73 -9.07 74.58
CA ILE A 542 -45.49 -10.05 73.78
C ILE A 542 -45.23 -11.48 74.27
N ALA A 543 -43.97 -11.85 74.51
CA ALA A 543 -43.60 -13.19 74.95
C ALA A 543 -44.16 -13.51 76.35
N ILE A 544 -44.14 -12.53 77.26
CA ILE A 544 -44.74 -12.64 78.59
C ILE A 544 -46.26 -12.80 78.45
N LEU A 545 -46.91 -11.94 77.65
CA LEU A 545 -48.36 -11.97 77.45
C LEU A 545 -48.82 -13.28 76.82
N ARG A 546 -48.09 -13.80 75.81
CA ARG A 546 -48.33 -15.12 75.22
C ARG A 546 -48.24 -16.22 76.27
N LYS A 547 -47.19 -16.21 77.10
CA LYS A 547 -47.03 -17.20 78.17
C LYS A 547 -48.15 -17.11 79.21
N THR A 548 -48.67 -15.92 79.48
CA THR A 548 -49.84 -15.72 80.35
C THR A 548 -51.11 -16.29 79.74
N ILE A 549 -51.34 -16.05 78.44
CA ILE A 549 -52.45 -16.62 77.66
C ILE A 549 -52.33 -18.16 77.64
N ASP A 550 -51.15 -18.70 77.35
CA ASP A 550 -50.89 -20.15 77.30
C ASP A 550 -51.10 -20.81 78.67
N SER A 551 -50.63 -20.18 79.74
CA SER A 551 -50.84 -20.68 81.11
C SER A 551 -52.31 -20.62 81.53
N ALA A 552 -53.08 -19.62 81.07
CA ALA A 552 -54.52 -19.56 81.28
C ALA A 552 -55.24 -20.69 80.52
N LEU A 553 -54.83 -20.97 79.28
CA LEU A 553 -55.35 -22.08 78.48
C LEU A 553 -55.06 -23.46 79.10
N GLU A 554 -53.86 -23.65 79.67
CA GLU A 554 -53.48 -24.91 80.34
C GLU A 554 -54.30 -25.16 81.63
N LYS A 555 -54.57 -24.11 82.42
CA LYS A 555 -55.36 -24.22 83.67
C LYS A 555 -56.83 -24.56 83.43
N MET A 556 -57.36 -24.25 82.25
CA MET A 556 -58.76 -24.50 81.88
C MET A 556 -59.01 -25.89 81.27
N GLY A 557 -57.98 -26.74 81.10
CA GLY A 557 -58.13 -28.04 80.43
C GLY A 557 -58.29 -27.91 78.91
N LYS A 558 -57.69 -28.85 78.14
CA LYS A 558 -57.50 -28.71 76.67
C LYS A 558 -58.78 -28.44 75.88
N VAL A 559 -59.92 -29.00 76.29
CA VAL A 559 -61.19 -28.84 75.56
C VAL A 559 -61.89 -27.52 75.91
N GLU A 560 -61.85 -27.10 77.18
CA GLU A 560 -62.46 -25.84 77.64
C GLU A 560 -61.64 -24.62 77.18
N GLY A 561 -60.30 -24.72 77.17
CA GLY A 561 -59.41 -23.69 76.63
C GLY A 561 -59.59 -23.47 75.12
N LEU A 562 -59.71 -24.55 74.32
CA LEU A 562 -59.99 -24.46 72.89
C LEU A 562 -61.36 -23.83 72.61
N ILE A 563 -62.38 -24.19 73.40
CA ILE A 563 -63.72 -23.60 73.27
C ILE A 563 -63.70 -22.11 73.62
N LYS A 564 -62.95 -21.68 74.65
CA LYS A 564 -62.81 -20.26 75.02
C LYS A 564 -61.97 -19.46 73.98
N ASP A 565 -60.91 -20.03 73.40
CA ASP A 565 -60.14 -19.38 72.31
C ASP A 565 -60.98 -19.19 71.03
N ILE A 566 -61.74 -20.22 70.63
CA ILE A 566 -62.67 -20.14 69.50
C ILE A 566 -63.75 -19.06 69.74
N LYS A 567 -64.27 -18.97 70.98
CA LYS A 567 -65.25 -17.93 71.37
C LYS A 567 -64.66 -16.52 71.34
N ALA A 568 -63.44 -16.33 71.85
CA ALA A 568 -62.75 -15.04 71.84
C ALA A 568 -62.47 -14.56 70.41
N LYS A 569 -62.04 -15.46 69.52
CA LYS A 569 -61.85 -15.16 68.09
C LYS A 569 -63.17 -14.86 67.38
N GLY A 570 -64.26 -15.51 67.75
CA GLY A 570 -65.60 -15.20 67.27
C GLY A 570 -66.06 -13.78 67.63
N ALA A 571 -65.77 -13.31 68.84
CA ALA A 571 -66.06 -11.93 69.27
C ALA A 571 -65.15 -10.90 68.58
N ALA A 572 -63.84 -11.21 68.43
CA ALA A 572 -62.91 -10.37 67.69
C ALA A 572 -63.32 -10.21 66.20
N TYR A 573 -63.83 -11.27 65.58
CA TYR A 573 -64.36 -11.24 64.21
C TYR A 573 -65.52 -10.23 64.05
N LEU A 574 -66.45 -10.20 65.01
CA LEU A 574 -67.57 -9.24 65.00
C LEU A 574 -67.14 -7.78 65.17
N LEU A 575 -65.99 -7.53 65.79
CA LEU A 575 -65.39 -6.20 65.93
C LEU A 575 -64.62 -5.78 64.68
N ALA A 576 -63.95 -6.72 64.02
CA ALA A 576 -63.20 -6.49 62.80
C ALA A 576 -64.10 -6.30 61.56
N ASP A 577 -65.26 -6.96 61.52
CA ASP A 577 -66.27 -6.81 60.46
C ASP A 577 -67.65 -6.38 61.04
N PRO A 578 -67.95 -5.07 61.03
CA PRO A 578 -69.20 -4.53 61.54
C PRO A 578 -70.46 -4.97 60.77
N GLN A 579 -70.32 -5.52 59.55
CA GLN A 579 -71.46 -5.98 58.73
C GLN A 579 -71.60 -7.50 58.68
N ALA A 580 -70.82 -8.25 59.47
CA ALA A 580 -70.91 -9.70 59.47
C ALA A 580 -72.31 -10.21 59.86
N THR A 581 -72.98 -10.91 58.93
CA THR A 581 -74.28 -11.58 59.10
C THR A 581 -74.16 -13.11 59.07
N GLU A 582 -72.95 -13.66 59.03
CA GLU A 582 -72.72 -15.10 58.95
C GLU A 582 -71.82 -15.55 60.10
N CYS A 583 -72.08 -16.74 60.64
CA CYS A 583 -71.22 -17.31 61.67
C CYS A 583 -69.89 -17.78 61.06
N PRO A 584 -68.72 -17.30 61.53
CA PRO A 584 -67.42 -17.62 60.94
C PRO A 584 -66.99 -19.09 61.09
N MET A 585 -67.68 -19.86 61.93
CA MET A 585 -67.37 -21.27 62.18
C MET A 585 -68.20 -22.23 61.31
N CYS A 586 -69.41 -21.84 60.90
CA CYS A 586 -70.34 -22.73 60.19
C CYS A 586 -71.06 -22.06 59.01
N ASN A 587 -70.74 -20.81 58.67
CA ASN A 587 -71.36 -19.98 57.63
C ASN A 587 -72.89 -19.95 57.64
N THR A 588 -73.51 -20.19 58.79
CA THR A 588 -74.95 -20.05 58.91
C THR A 588 -75.31 -18.57 59.00
N GLY A 589 -76.23 -18.12 58.15
CA GLY A 589 -76.71 -16.75 58.13
C GLY A 589 -77.60 -16.44 59.34
N PHE A 590 -77.31 -15.33 60.01
CA PHE A 590 -78.04 -14.81 61.15
C PHE A 590 -78.25 -13.31 60.97
N ASP A 591 -79.35 -12.78 61.50
CA ASP A 591 -79.47 -11.33 61.68
C ASP A 591 -78.39 -10.83 62.65
N ARG A 592 -77.78 -9.67 62.41
CA ARG A 592 -76.61 -9.18 63.18
C ARG A 592 -76.84 -9.18 64.70
N SER A 593 -78.01 -8.69 65.12
CA SER A 593 -78.40 -8.65 66.54
C SER A 593 -78.54 -10.05 67.14
N LEU A 594 -79.01 -11.02 66.34
CA LEU A 594 -79.15 -12.42 66.76
C LEU A 594 -77.79 -13.13 66.79
N LEU A 595 -76.88 -12.80 65.88
CA LEU A 595 -75.51 -13.31 65.87
C LEU A 595 -74.72 -12.83 67.09
N GLU A 596 -74.78 -11.53 67.39
CA GLU A 596 -74.21 -10.94 68.61
C GLU A 596 -74.82 -11.57 69.86
N GLN A 597 -76.15 -11.71 69.92
CA GLN A 597 -76.82 -12.30 71.07
C GLN A 597 -76.46 -13.78 71.28
N ARG A 598 -76.29 -14.56 70.20
CA ARG A 598 -75.90 -15.97 70.30
C ARG A 598 -74.43 -16.15 70.69
N ILE A 599 -73.55 -15.30 70.16
CA ILE A 599 -72.14 -15.26 70.58
C ILE A 599 -72.04 -14.82 72.05
N ALA A 600 -72.88 -13.88 72.49
CA ALA A 600 -72.97 -13.43 73.88
C ALA A 600 -73.59 -14.48 74.84
N GLN A 601 -74.65 -15.20 74.43
CA GLN A 601 -75.27 -16.25 75.25
C GLN A 601 -74.33 -17.44 75.52
N LEU A 602 -73.37 -17.69 74.65
CA LEU A 602 -72.33 -18.70 74.84
C LEU A 602 -71.29 -18.32 75.92
N LEU A 603 -71.32 -17.09 76.45
CA LEU A 603 -70.40 -16.55 77.45
C LEU A 603 -70.90 -16.68 78.91
N GLY A 604 -72.06 -17.28 79.14
CA GLY A 604 -72.65 -17.39 80.49
C GLY A 604 -71.86 -18.26 81.47
N SER A 605 -71.62 -17.69 82.66
CA SER A 605 -71.09 -18.23 83.93
C SER A 605 -69.57 -18.30 84.19
N ASP A 606 -68.77 -17.38 83.62
CA ASP A 606 -67.39 -17.02 84.07
C ASP A 606 -66.99 -15.60 83.57
N GLU A 607 -67.82 -14.58 83.79
CA GLU A 607 -67.66 -13.25 83.14
C GLU A 607 -66.29 -12.57 83.39
N ILE A 608 -65.67 -12.76 84.57
CA ILE A 608 -64.45 -12.01 84.95
C ILE A 608 -63.18 -12.54 84.28
N GLU A 609 -63.09 -13.85 83.99
CA GLU A 609 -61.91 -14.44 83.32
C GLU A 609 -61.94 -14.32 81.79
N VAL A 610 -63.14 -14.27 81.20
CA VAL A 610 -63.31 -14.18 79.73
C VAL A 610 -63.02 -12.78 79.20
N ASP A 611 -63.43 -11.73 79.92
CA ASP A 611 -63.12 -10.33 79.54
C ASP A 611 -61.62 -10.05 79.57
N LYS A 612 -60.91 -10.59 80.57
CA LYS A 612 -59.45 -10.44 80.68
C LYS A 612 -58.73 -11.17 79.54
N PHE A 613 -59.18 -12.35 79.17
CA PHE A 613 -58.61 -13.15 78.08
C PHE A 613 -58.79 -12.48 76.71
N GLN A 614 -59.96 -11.91 76.43
CA GLN A 614 -60.21 -11.14 75.20
C GLN A 614 -59.35 -9.87 75.13
N LEU A 615 -59.23 -9.14 76.23
CA LEU A 615 -58.39 -7.93 76.32
C LEU A 615 -56.90 -8.25 76.07
N ASP A 616 -56.42 -9.37 76.60
CA ASP A 616 -55.03 -9.82 76.41
C ASP A 616 -54.77 -10.25 74.95
N HIS A 617 -55.74 -10.88 74.28
CA HIS A 617 -55.63 -11.18 72.84
C HIS A 617 -55.62 -9.92 71.95
N GLN A 618 -56.47 -8.94 72.24
CA GLN A 618 -56.47 -7.66 71.50
C GLN A 618 -55.15 -6.90 71.68
N LYS A 619 -54.63 -6.87 72.92
CA LYS A 619 -53.30 -6.29 73.19
C LYS A 619 -52.19 -7.02 72.46
N LEU A 620 -52.26 -8.35 72.37
CA LEU A 620 -51.28 -9.15 71.65
C LEU A 620 -51.26 -8.81 70.16
N GLU A 621 -52.44 -8.68 69.53
CA GLU A 621 -52.57 -8.30 68.13
C GLU A 621 -52.03 -6.89 67.88
N GLN A 622 -52.45 -5.90 68.68
CA GLN A 622 -51.94 -4.53 68.61
C GLN A 622 -50.42 -4.43 68.77
N TRP A 623 -49.84 -5.12 69.75
CA TRP A 623 -48.39 -5.10 69.97
C TRP A 623 -47.63 -5.82 68.86
N THR A 624 -48.21 -6.87 68.26
CA THR A 624 -47.61 -7.58 67.13
C THR A 624 -47.60 -6.69 65.88
N GLU A 625 -48.67 -5.95 65.63
CA GLU A 625 -48.73 -4.95 64.56
C GLU A 625 -47.74 -3.81 64.79
N GLU A 626 -47.63 -3.31 66.02
CA GLU A 626 -46.66 -2.27 66.39
C GLU A 626 -45.21 -2.73 66.16
N VAL A 627 -44.85 -3.95 66.58
CA VAL A 627 -43.53 -4.53 66.30
C VAL A 627 -43.28 -4.64 64.79
N SER A 628 -44.26 -5.12 64.03
CA SER A 628 -44.14 -5.24 62.57
C SER A 628 -43.94 -3.87 61.90
N ALA A 629 -44.62 -2.82 62.38
CA ALA A 629 -44.45 -1.47 61.88
C ALA A 629 -43.05 -0.91 62.19
N LEU A 630 -42.54 -1.11 63.41
CA LEU A 630 -41.19 -0.68 63.81
C LEU A 630 -40.10 -1.44 63.05
N GLU A 631 -40.26 -2.75 62.81
CA GLU A 631 -39.33 -3.55 61.99
C GLU A 631 -39.31 -3.10 60.53
N LYS A 632 -40.48 -2.78 59.96
CA LYS A 632 -40.59 -2.21 58.61
C LYS A 632 -39.93 -0.83 58.51
N MET A 633 -40.09 0.02 59.52
CA MET A 633 -39.45 1.34 59.56
C MET A 633 -37.92 1.23 59.68
N THR A 634 -37.43 0.32 60.51
CA THR A 634 -36.00 0.06 60.72
C THR A 634 -35.32 -0.47 59.45
N SER A 635 -35.93 -1.46 58.79
CA SER A 635 -35.42 -2.00 57.51
C SER A 635 -35.45 -0.98 56.37
N THR A 636 -36.44 -0.08 56.35
CA THR A 636 -36.51 1.01 55.39
C THR A 636 -35.39 2.03 55.61
N LEU A 637 -35.10 2.39 56.87
CA LEU A 637 -34.00 3.30 57.21
C LEU A 637 -32.64 2.69 56.86
N GLU A 638 -32.44 1.41 57.14
CA GLU A 638 -31.22 0.68 56.77
C GLU A 638 -31.00 0.66 55.26
N ARG A 639 -32.08 0.47 54.48
CA ARG A 639 -32.05 0.60 53.02
C ARG A 639 -31.66 2.01 52.58
N ILE A 640 -32.20 3.07 53.19
CA ILE A 640 -31.85 4.47 52.88
C ILE A 640 -30.37 4.73 53.19
N LYS A 641 -29.88 4.28 54.35
CA LYS A 641 -28.49 4.41 54.80
C LYS A 641 -27.51 3.73 53.84
N ASN A 642 -27.77 2.47 53.51
CA ASN A 642 -26.94 1.70 52.56
C ASN A 642 -26.94 2.33 51.18
N THR A 643 -28.09 2.86 50.74
CA THR A 643 -28.24 3.56 49.46
C THR A 643 -27.43 4.87 49.44
N TYR A 644 -27.45 5.64 50.53
CA TYR A 644 -26.68 6.88 50.67
C TYR A 644 -25.17 6.60 50.68
N GLN A 645 -24.70 5.65 51.49
CA GLN A 645 -23.28 5.30 51.54
C GLN A 645 -22.75 4.74 50.21
N SER A 646 -23.59 4.02 49.45
CA SER A 646 -23.22 3.56 48.11
C SER A 646 -23.09 4.71 47.10
N ALA A 647 -23.84 5.80 47.27
CA ALA A 647 -23.81 6.95 46.36
C ALA A 647 -22.74 8.00 46.71
N PHE A 648 -22.48 8.21 48.00
CA PHE A 648 -21.57 9.26 48.50
C PHE A 648 -20.24 8.73 49.08
N GLY A 649 -20.08 7.40 49.15
CA GLY A 649 -18.90 6.72 49.72
C GLY A 649 -19.11 6.26 51.16
N SER A 650 -18.42 5.18 51.55
CA SER A 650 -18.49 4.57 52.89
C SER A 650 -18.06 5.51 54.01
N ASP A 651 -17.16 6.44 53.68
CA ASP A 651 -16.52 7.36 54.64
C ASP A 651 -17.32 8.67 54.80
N HIS A 652 -18.41 8.84 54.04
CA HIS A 652 -19.25 10.01 54.18
C HIS A 652 -19.94 9.99 55.55
N PRO A 653 -19.84 11.06 56.37
CA PRO A 653 -20.44 11.07 57.70
C PRO A 653 -21.95 10.86 57.61
N LEU A 654 -22.41 9.85 58.36
CA LEU A 654 -23.82 9.60 58.62
C LEU A 654 -24.25 10.52 59.77
N GLY A 655 -24.70 11.73 59.40
CA GLY A 655 -25.22 12.71 60.35
C GLY A 655 -26.64 12.38 60.81
N LYS A 656 -27.57 13.31 60.60
CA LYS A 656 -28.98 13.13 60.95
C LYS A 656 -29.75 12.44 59.83
N ILE A 657 -30.87 11.83 60.17
CA ILE A 657 -31.80 11.22 59.20
C ILE A 657 -32.32 12.27 58.20
N SER A 658 -32.57 13.50 58.66
CA SER A 658 -32.99 14.63 57.81
C SER A 658 -31.93 15.01 56.76
N ASP A 659 -30.64 14.97 57.12
CA ASP A 659 -29.54 15.28 56.20
C ASP A 659 -29.43 14.26 55.05
N LEU A 660 -29.60 12.97 55.35
CA LEU A 660 -29.59 11.92 54.32
C LEU A 660 -30.72 12.09 53.32
N THR A 661 -31.94 12.29 53.82
CA THR A 661 -33.12 12.42 52.96
C THR A 661 -33.07 13.71 52.14
N ALA A 662 -32.49 14.79 52.69
CA ALA A 662 -32.22 16.03 51.96
C ALA A 662 -31.16 15.84 50.86
N GLY A 663 -30.04 15.19 51.15
CA GLY A 663 -28.97 14.92 50.18
C GLY A 663 -29.43 14.05 49.01
N ILE A 664 -30.24 13.02 49.28
CA ILE A 664 -30.86 12.19 48.24
C ILE A 664 -31.83 13.01 47.39
N LYS A 665 -32.70 13.84 48.01
CA LYS A 665 -33.63 14.70 47.27
C LYS A 665 -32.91 15.73 46.39
N GLN A 666 -31.82 16.31 46.88
CA GLN A 666 -31.03 17.28 46.14
C GLN A 666 -30.41 16.65 44.89
N LEU A 667 -29.80 15.46 45.00
CA LEU A 667 -29.26 14.74 43.85
C LEU A 667 -30.33 14.27 42.86
N LEU A 668 -31.48 13.80 43.35
CA LEU A 668 -32.60 13.44 42.46
C LEU A 668 -33.14 14.68 41.73
N GLY A 669 -33.11 15.85 42.37
CA GLY A 669 -33.50 17.13 41.77
C GLY A 669 -32.59 17.59 40.63
N THR A 670 -31.31 17.17 40.59
CA THR A 670 -30.37 17.51 39.51
C THR A 670 -30.43 16.53 38.33
N SER A 671 -31.26 15.49 38.39
CA SER A 671 -31.41 14.49 37.31
C SER A 671 -31.68 15.13 35.94
N GLY A 672 -32.66 16.04 35.86
CA GLY A 672 -33.00 16.73 34.61
C GLY A 672 -31.88 17.62 34.06
N THR A 673 -31.11 18.27 34.95
CA THR A 673 -29.96 19.08 34.52
C THR A 673 -28.82 18.22 33.99
N VAL A 674 -28.49 17.12 34.67
CA VAL A 674 -27.45 16.16 34.25
C VAL A 674 -27.83 15.52 32.91
N GLU A 675 -29.10 15.15 32.74
CA GLU A 675 -29.57 14.56 31.48
C GLU A 675 -29.52 15.54 30.31
N SER A 676 -29.95 16.80 30.53
CA SER A 676 -29.85 17.85 29.51
C SER A 676 -28.40 18.15 29.13
N GLU A 677 -27.49 18.21 30.11
CA GLU A 677 -26.07 18.46 29.86
C GLU A 677 -25.40 17.29 29.14
N LEU A 678 -25.68 16.05 29.54
CA LEU A 678 -25.17 14.85 28.88
C LEU A 678 -25.67 14.78 27.43
N GLN A 679 -26.93 15.12 27.17
CA GLN A 679 -27.47 15.17 25.80
C GLN A 679 -26.73 16.22 24.96
N LYS A 680 -26.54 17.44 25.48
CA LYS A 680 -25.77 18.49 24.78
C LYS A 680 -24.36 18.03 24.43
N LEU A 681 -23.65 17.38 25.35
CA LEU A 681 -22.29 16.87 25.09
C LEU A 681 -22.30 15.76 24.01
N LYS A 682 -23.30 14.87 24.02
CA LYS A 682 -23.48 13.83 23.00
C LYS A 682 -23.84 14.41 21.63
N ASP A 683 -24.63 15.47 21.59
CA ASP A 683 -24.99 16.18 20.36
C ASP A 683 -23.76 16.84 19.73
N ILE A 684 -22.90 17.48 20.55
CA ILE A 684 -21.62 18.05 20.09
C ILE A 684 -20.72 16.96 19.51
N ARG A 685 -20.63 15.81 20.19
CA ARG A 685 -19.83 14.67 19.71
C ARG A 685 -20.34 14.16 18.36
N THR A 686 -21.65 13.94 18.24
CA THR A 686 -22.30 13.44 17.02
C THR A 686 -22.12 14.43 15.87
N PHE A 687 -22.27 15.73 16.14
CA PHE A 687 -22.06 16.79 15.17
C PHE A 687 -20.62 16.82 14.62
N ALA A 688 -19.63 16.65 15.50
CA ALA A 688 -18.22 16.58 15.11
C ALA A 688 -17.91 15.29 14.31
N GLU A 689 -18.43 14.13 14.73
CA GLU A 689 -18.27 12.86 14.04
C GLU A 689 -18.84 12.90 12.60
N LEU A 690 -20.02 13.50 12.42
CA LEU A 690 -20.62 13.70 11.08
C LEU A 690 -19.77 14.60 10.17
N SER A 691 -19.00 15.51 10.77
CA SER A 691 -18.10 16.42 10.07
C SER A 691 -16.67 15.87 9.92
N GLY A 692 -16.42 14.62 10.35
CA GLY A 692 -15.09 13.99 10.34
C GLY A 692 -14.09 14.58 11.34
N LYS A 693 -14.53 15.46 12.24
CA LYS A 693 -13.70 16.15 13.22
C LYS A 693 -13.62 15.36 14.51
N THR A 694 -12.42 15.25 15.07
CA THR A 694 -12.18 14.48 16.30
C THR A 694 -11.48 15.32 17.37
N GLU A 695 -11.65 14.92 18.63
CA GLU A 695 -10.94 15.49 19.78
C GLU A 695 -9.43 15.32 19.66
N SER A 696 -8.96 14.15 19.18
CA SER A 696 -7.54 13.92 18.90
C SER A 696 -7.02 14.79 17.75
N GLY A 697 -7.84 14.98 16.70
CA GLY A 697 -7.49 15.86 15.58
C GLY A 697 -7.32 17.31 16.03
N LEU A 698 -8.20 17.80 16.91
CA LEU A 698 -8.08 19.13 17.50
C LEU A 698 -6.80 19.27 18.34
N ALA A 699 -6.47 18.27 19.15
CA ALA A 699 -5.26 18.29 19.97
C ALA A 699 -3.99 18.28 19.11
N GLN A 700 -3.93 17.43 18.08
CA GLN A 700 -2.80 17.36 17.14
C GLN A 700 -2.63 18.67 16.36
N LEU A 701 -3.73 19.30 15.95
CA LEU A 701 -3.71 20.58 15.26
C LEU A 701 -3.14 21.69 16.16
N LYS A 702 -3.54 21.76 17.43
CA LYS A 702 -2.97 22.72 18.39
C LYS A 702 -1.45 22.55 18.53
N THR A 703 -0.96 21.32 18.66
CA THR A 703 0.48 21.05 18.72
C THR A 703 1.19 21.45 17.41
N SER A 704 0.62 21.07 16.26
CA SER A 704 1.22 21.36 14.95
C SER A 704 1.29 22.86 14.65
N LEU A 705 0.29 23.64 15.11
CA LEU A 705 0.29 25.09 15.00
C LEU A 705 1.34 25.73 15.91
N ALA A 706 1.48 25.26 17.16
CA ALA A 706 2.49 25.74 18.08
C ALA A 706 3.91 25.50 17.53
N ASP A 707 4.17 24.33 16.95
CA ASP A 707 5.46 23.98 16.35
C ASP A 707 5.77 24.81 15.09
N SER A 708 4.75 25.13 14.28
CA SER A 708 4.94 25.77 12.97
C SER A 708 4.90 27.31 13.02
N PHE A 709 4.27 27.89 14.04
CA PHE A 709 4.01 29.33 14.15
C PHE A 709 4.31 29.93 15.54
N SER A 710 4.98 29.18 16.42
CA SER A 710 5.55 29.70 17.68
C SER A 710 4.59 30.50 18.56
N ASP A 711 3.58 29.86 19.17
CA ASP A 711 2.59 30.43 20.12
C ASP A 711 1.79 31.70 19.68
N GLU A 712 2.09 32.30 18.53
CA GLU A 712 1.44 33.50 18.00
C GLU A 712 -0.02 33.22 17.59
N LEU A 713 -0.31 31.98 17.17
CA LEU A 713 -1.62 31.55 16.70
C LEU A 713 -2.32 30.62 17.70
N LYS A 714 -3.21 31.20 18.51
CA LYS A 714 -4.08 30.43 19.41
C LYS A 714 -5.39 30.09 18.72
N LEU A 715 -5.78 28.82 18.81
CA LEU A 715 -7.00 28.30 18.18
C LEU A 715 -8.24 28.73 18.98
N ALA A 716 -8.69 29.97 18.78
CA ALA A 716 -9.90 30.54 19.37
C ALA A 716 -10.62 31.45 18.38
N GLY A 717 -11.96 31.53 18.47
CA GLY A 717 -12.79 32.26 17.51
C GLY A 717 -12.40 33.72 17.28
N GLN A 718 -11.82 34.38 18.28
CA GLN A 718 -11.34 35.77 18.17
C GLN A 718 -10.14 35.96 17.21
N TYR A 719 -9.45 34.88 16.84
CA TYR A 719 -8.26 34.93 15.98
C TYR A 719 -8.53 34.56 14.52
N ILE A 720 -9.78 34.32 14.10
CA ILE A 720 -10.12 33.94 12.71
C ILE A 720 -9.54 34.92 11.69
N GLY A 721 -9.60 36.23 11.96
CA GLY A 721 -9.02 37.25 11.09
C GLY A 721 -7.50 37.13 10.93
N LEU A 722 -6.80 36.78 12.02
CA LEU A 722 -5.36 36.56 12.04
C LEU A 722 -4.98 35.31 11.22
N PHE A 723 -5.75 34.22 11.34
CA PHE A 723 -5.54 33.00 10.54
C PHE A 723 -5.75 33.26 9.04
N LYS A 724 -6.78 34.02 8.66
CA LYS A 724 -7.02 34.40 7.25
C LYS A 724 -5.91 35.27 6.68
N ALA A 725 -5.45 36.26 7.44
CA ALA A 725 -4.32 37.10 7.03
C ALA A 725 -3.05 36.26 6.83
N ARG A 726 -2.74 35.38 7.79
CA ARG A 726 -1.54 34.53 7.69
C ARG A 726 -1.62 33.51 6.56
N LEU A 727 -2.81 32.97 6.28
CA LEU A 727 -3.04 32.10 5.13
C LEU A 727 -2.71 32.84 3.83
N SER A 728 -3.28 34.03 3.64
CA SER A 728 -3.03 34.84 2.45
C SER A 728 -1.56 35.23 2.28
N GLU A 729 -0.86 35.57 3.37
CA GLU A 729 0.59 35.85 3.34
C GLU A 729 1.39 34.62 2.91
N THR A 730 1.07 33.44 3.47
CA THR A 730 1.78 32.19 3.19
C THR A 730 1.53 31.71 1.76
N GLU A 731 0.31 31.90 1.23
CA GLU A 731 -0.04 31.62 -0.16
C GLU A 731 0.71 32.53 -1.15
N GLN A 732 0.86 33.82 -0.83
CA GLN A 732 1.67 34.74 -1.64
C GLN A 732 3.15 34.37 -1.62
N GLU A 733 3.69 33.98 -0.47
CA GLU A 733 5.06 33.47 -0.35
C GLU A 733 5.25 32.20 -1.19
N LEU A 734 4.30 31.25 -1.13
CA LEU A 734 4.31 30.03 -1.93
C LEU A 734 4.30 30.34 -3.44
N LEU A 735 3.46 31.29 -3.87
CA LEU A 735 3.38 31.70 -5.27
C LEU A 735 4.71 32.29 -5.76
N THR A 736 5.32 33.14 -4.93
CA THR A 736 6.63 33.75 -5.23
C THR A 736 7.70 32.66 -5.41
N LYS A 737 7.76 31.69 -4.49
CA LYS A 737 8.73 30.58 -4.54
C LYS A 737 8.52 29.65 -5.73
N LYS A 738 7.27 29.45 -6.18
CA LYS A 738 6.98 28.71 -7.42
C LYS A 738 7.53 29.46 -8.65
N GLY A 739 7.36 30.78 -8.71
CA GLY A 739 7.94 31.61 -9.76
C GLY A 739 9.48 31.57 -9.79
N ASP A 740 10.12 31.60 -8.61
CA ASP A 740 11.58 31.46 -8.49
C ASP A 740 12.06 30.08 -9.00
N LEU A 741 11.31 29.01 -8.72
CA LEU A 741 11.62 27.66 -9.18
C LEU A 741 11.54 27.55 -10.71
N GLU A 742 10.51 28.12 -11.33
CA GLU A 742 10.34 28.15 -12.79
C GLU A 742 11.46 28.95 -13.47
N THR A 743 11.84 30.08 -12.86
CA THR A 743 12.96 30.90 -13.32
C THR A 743 14.27 30.13 -13.25
N ASN A 744 14.57 29.49 -12.11
CA ASN A 744 15.77 28.66 -11.94
C ASN A 744 15.80 27.45 -12.88
N ALA A 745 14.65 26.81 -13.13
CA ALA A 745 14.56 25.70 -14.07
C ALA A 745 14.87 26.15 -15.51
N SER A 746 14.34 27.30 -15.91
CA SER A 746 14.58 27.90 -17.22
C SER A 746 16.04 28.31 -17.40
N GLU A 747 16.64 28.96 -16.39
CA GLU A 747 18.07 29.32 -16.42
C GLU A 747 18.96 28.08 -16.47
N ARG A 748 18.66 27.05 -15.67
CA ARG A 748 19.40 25.79 -15.67
C ARG A 748 19.33 25.09 -17.03
N TYR A 749 18.16 25.10 -17.65
CA TYR A 749 17.98 24.56 -19.00
C TYR A 749 18.82 25.33 -20.03
N ASN A 750 18.76 26.66 -20.01
CA ASN A 750 19.55 27.50 -20.91
C ASN A 750 21.06 27.27 -20.76
N LYS A 751 21.55 27.16 -19.52
CA LYS A 751 22.97 26.84 -19.25
C LYS A 751 23.34 25.43 -19.68
N GLY A 752 22.42 24.47 -19.55
CA GLY A 752 22.58 23.13 -20.13
C GLY A 752 22.69 23.15 -21.66
N LEU A 753 21.89 23.98 -22.35
CA LEU A 753 22.00 24.17 -23.79
C LEU A 753 23.34 24.80 -24.20
N GLU A 754 23.82 25.80 -23.47
CA GLU A 754 25.15 26.39 -23.70
C GLU A 754 26.26 25.32 -23.64
N ILE A 755 26.19 24.38 -22.69
CA ILE A 755 27.12 23.23 -22.61
C ILE A 755 27.01 22.33 -23.84
N LYS A 756 25.79 22.03 -24.32
CA LYS A 756 25.60 21.20 -25.51
C LYS A 756 26.18 21.85 -26.76
N VAL A 757 25.95 23.14 -26.95
CA VAL A 757 26.50 23.92 -28.07
C VAL A 757 28.03 23.92 -28.01
N LEU A 758 28.61 24.15 -26.84
CA LEU A 758 30.06 24.13 -26.64
C LEU A 758 30.70 22.78 -27.03
N LEU A 759 29.99 21.67 -26.79
CA LEU A 759 30.48 20.32 -27.06
C LEU A 759 30.04 19.75 -28.42
N GLY A 760 29.24 20.48 -29.22
CA GLY A 760 28.68 19.96 -30.47
C GLY A 760 27.83 18.71 -30.27
N LEU A 761 27.00 18.69 -29.22
CA LEU A 761 26.05 17.63 -28.92
C LEU A 761 24.65 17.97 -29.50
N PRO A 762 23.83 16.97 -29.87
CA PRO A 762 22.47 17.21 -30.33
C PRO A 762 21.65 17.96 -29.27
N THR A 763 21.04 19.08 -29.63
CA THR A 763 20.22 19.89 -28.72
C THR A 763 18.91 19.21 -28.36
N GLU A 764 18.40 18.34 -29.24
CA GLU A 764 17.11 17.64 -29.17
C GLU A 764 17.04 16.49 -28.16
N LEU A 765 18.19 15.95 -27.73
CA LEU A 765 18.24 14.83 -26.78
C LEU A 765 18.58 15.34 -25.37
N PRO A 766 17.87 14.91 -24.30
CA PRO A 766 18.25 15.20 -22.92
C PRO A 766 19.56 14.46 -22.59
N THR A 767 20.68 15.08 -22.92
CA THR A 767 22.01 14.54 -22.64
C THR A 767 22.31 14.72 -21.16
N ASP A 768 22.60 13.61 -20.48
CA ASP A 768 23.04 13.58 -19.08
C ASP A 768 24.34 14.41 -18.94
N ALA A 769 24.48 15.20 -17.87
CA ALA A 769 25.69 15.98 -17.60
C ALA A 769 26.95 15.10 -17.64
N LYS A 770 26.77 13.82 -17.30
CA LYS A 770 27.79 12.78 -17.42
C LYS A 770 28.25 12.51 -18.85
N ALA A 771 27.37 12.57 -19.84
CA ALA A 771 27.73 12.43 -21.25
C ALA A 771 28.53 13.64 -21.75
N ALA A 772 28.21 14.83 -21.25
CA ALA A 772 28.94 16.06 -21.54
C ALA A 772 30.37 16.01 -20.96
N GLU A 773 30.49 15.61 -19.68
CA GLU A 773 31.78 15.39 -19.00
C GLU A 773 32.61 14.28 -19.70
N GLN A 774 31.97 13.18 -20.09
CA GLN A 774 32.63 12.07 -20.78
C GLN A 774 33.21 12.50 -22.13
N LYS A 775 32.46 13.27 -22.93
CA LYS A 775 32.94 13.75 -24.23
C LYS A 775 34.17 14.66 -24.09
N LEU A 776 34.18 15.52 -23.07
CA LEU A 776 35.32 16.39 -22.79
C LEU A 776 36.55 15.60 -22.32
N GLU A 777 36.34 14.55 -21.51
CA GLU A 777 37.44 13.68 -21.06
C GLU A 777 37.98 12.80 -22.20
N GLU A 778 37.14 12.33 -23.12
CA GLU A 778 37.56 11.62 -24.33
C GLU A 778 38.44 12.50 -25.22
N GLU A 779 38.06 13.78 -25.42
CA GLU A 779 38.83 14.76 -26.17
C GLU A 779 40.18 15.06 -25.47
N LYS A 780 40.18 15.20 -24.14
CA LYS A 780 41.40 15.35 -23.33
C LYS A 780 42.35 14.17 -23.47
N MET A 781 41.85 12.94 -23.30
CA MET A 781 42.63 11.72 -23.44
C MET A 781 43.18 11.53 -24.85
N ALA A 782 42.46 11.99 -25.87
CA ALA A 782 42.98 12.01 -27.25
C ALA A 782 44.14 13.00 -27.38
N MET A 783 44.02 14.21 -26.83
CA MET A 783 45.11 15.20 -26.84
C MET A 783 46.34 14.74 -26.06
N GLU A 784 46.17 14.12 -24.90
CA GLU A 784 47.30 13.60 -24.10
C GLU A 784 48.04 12.46 -24.81
N ARG A 785 47.29 11.56 -25.46
CA ARG A 785 47.89 10.50 -26.30
C ARG A 785 48.68 11.10 -27.46
N TYR A 786 48.16 12.14 -28.11
CA TYR A 786 48.84 12.82 -29.21
C TYR A 786 50.11 13.57 -28.74
N ASP A 787 50.04 14.28 -27.61
CA ASP A 787 51.18 14.97 -26.97
C ASP A 787 52.32 13.99 -26.64
N MET A 788 51.97 12.79 -26.14
CA MET A 788 52.93 11.73 -25.84
C MET A 788 53.66 11.24 -27.11
N GLN A 789 52.96 11.08 -28.24
CA GLN A 789 53.57 10.69 -29.50
C GLN A 789 54.48 11.79 -30.06
N ILE A 790 54.07 13.07 -29.99
CA ILE A 790 54.91 14.20 -30.40
C ILE A 790 56.19 14.26 -29.56
N LYS A 791 56.10 14.08 -28.24
CA LYS A 791 57.28 14.03 -27.35
C LYS A 791 58.22 12.88 -27.71
N LYS A 792 57.66 11.70 -28.03
CA LYS A 792 58.44 10.54 -28.48
C LYS A 792 59.15 10.81 -29.81
N ILE A 793 58.48 11.41 -30.79
CA ILE A 793 59.09 11.85 -32.06
C ILE A 793 60.22 12.86 -31.77
N GLY A 794 59.95 13.87 -30.94
CA GLY A 794 60.93 14.88 -30.55
C GLY A 794 62.13 14.35 -29.75
N SER A 795 62.04 13.15 -29.17
CA SER A 795 63.16 12.45 -28.53
C SER A 795 64.06 11.71 -29.53
N LEU A 796 63.52 11.33 -30.69
CA LEU A 796 64.23 10.60 -31.75
C LEU A 796 64.90 11.56 -32.75
N ILE A 797 64.22 12.65 -33.10
CA ILE A 797 64.68 13.63 -34.09
C ILE A 797 64.65 15.06 -33.55
N ALA A 798 65.41 15.95 -34.18
CA ALA A 798 65.32 17.40 -33.95
C ALA A 798 64.05 17.95 -34.61
N LEU A 799 62.93 17.91 -33.88
CA LEU A 799 61.64 18.36 -34.37
C LEU A 799 61.49 19.90 -34.24
N ASP A 800 61.55 20.62 -35.36
CA ASP A 800 61.08 22.00 -35.48
C ASP A 800 59.54 22.05 -35.40
N ASP A 801 59.00 23.13 -34.85
CA ASP A 801 57.57 23.30 -34.63
C ASP A 801 56.76 23.42 -35.93
N ALA A 802 57.42 23.82 -37.03
CA ALA A 802 56.80 24.01 -38.34
C ALA A 802 56.88 22.79 -39.27
N TYR A 803 57.60 21.72 -38.92
CA TYR A 803 57.74 20.56 -39.80
C TYR A 803 56.44 19.76 -39.90
N SER A 804 56.14 19.32 -41.13
CA SER A 804 55.02 18.45 -41.42
C SER A 804 55.33 17.01 -40.99
N PHE A 805 54.48 16.43 -40.15
CA PHE A 805 54.59 15.03 -39.75
C PHE A 805 54.50 14.07 -40.94
N ILE A 806 53.76 14.45 -41.99
CA ILE A 806 53.63 13.67 -43.23
C ILE A 806 54.94 13.69 -44.01
N GLU A 807 55.60 14.85 -44.10
CA GLU A 807 56.90 14.97 -44.78
C GLU A 807 57.98 14.16 -44.05
N ILE A 808 58.02 14.24 -42.72
CA ILE A 808 58.94 13.45 -41.89
C ILE A 808 58.65 11.95 -42.08
N ARG A 809 57.38 11.56 -42.13
CA ARG A 809 57.00 10.15 -42.37
C ARG A 809 57.43 9.67 -43.74
N ASN A 810 57.21 10.45 -44.79
CA ASN A 810 57.62 10.08 -46.14
C ASN A 810 59.13 9.93 -46.23
N GLN A 811 59.89 10.79 -45.56
CA GLN A 811 61.35 10.66 -45.45
C GLN A 811 61.75 9.39 -44.69
N ALA A 812 61.09 9.10 -43.56
CA ALA A 812 61.34 7.89 -42.76
C ALA A 812 60.96 6.58 -43.48
N GLU A 813 59.87 6.57 -44.24
CA GLU A 813 59.46 5.42 -45.08
C GLU A 813 60.41 5.23 -46.27
N THR A 814 60.87 6.31 -46.89
CA THR A 814 61.89 6.26 -47.95
C THR A 814 63.20 5.67 -47.39
N LEU A 815 63.62 6.12 -46.20
CA LEU A 815 64.78 5.56 -45.50
C LEU A 815 64.60 4.07 -45.18
N ARG A 816 63.39 3.67 -44.74
CA ARG A 816 63.08 2.26 -44.45
C ARG A 816 63.19 1.39 -45.70
N GLN A 817 62.63 1.84 -46.81
CA GLN A 817 62.73 1.14 -48.10
C GLN A 817 64.18 1.07 -48.58
N GLY A 818 64.94 2.15 -48.39
CA GLY A 818 66.38 2.19 -48.64
C GLY A 818 67.10 1.10 -47.85
N ILE A 819 66.95 1.09 -46.52
CA ILE A 819 67.58 0.11 -45.62
C ILE A 819 67.20 -1.33 -45.97
N GLN A 820 65.93 -1.60 -46.31
CA GLN A 820 65.48 -2.95 -46.69
C GLN A 820 66.02 -3.42 -48.05
N SER A 821 66.29 -2.46 -48.95
CA SER A 821 66.86 -2.74 -50.27
C SER A 821 68.39 -2.91 -50.24
N TYR A 822 69.04 -2.48 -49.16
CA TYR A 822 70.48 -2.61 -48.90
C TYR A 822 70.79 -3.96 -48.27
#